data_AF-A0A7K3R4Y7-F1
#
_entry.id   AF-A0A7K3R4Y7-F1
#
_cell.length_a   1.000
_cell.length_b   1.000
_cell.length_c   1.000
_cell.angle_alpha   90.00
_cell.angle_beta   90.00
_cell.angle_gamma   90.00
#
_symmetry.space_group_name_H-M   'P 1'
#
loop_
_entity.id
_entity.type
_entity.pdbx_description
1 polymer ?
#
loop_
_entity_poly.entity_id
_entity_poly.type
_entity_poly.pdbx_seq_one_letter_code
_entity_poly.pdbx_strand_id
1 'polypeptide(L)'
;MRWKRRTGQSITGLLIAGMVSVGLLPVAASAAEATDLARGKPVVASGSHGAFPAANANDGKVDSYWESNGLPADLTVKLGADADLESVVVKLSPDPIWGSRTQDIQVLGRAQDGTAFTSLRARAGYAFNPAGNQNTVTIPVDGRVADLQLKFFANTGAPGAQIAEIQVLGTAAPNPDLTVSALSWSPSSPSETDDITVGGTVRNAGSAASPATTVNVSLGGVVVGSAPVGPLAAGASAPFSVEAGKRPQGSYAVSALVDPTDTVVESDNANNSRTTATPLVVGQSPGPDLEVRSISSSPAAPAVGAAVTFTVAVHNRGTSAVGAGTVTRLTVGSTTLNGTAPAIAAGATANVTIGGSWTAASGGATLTATADATNLVAETSETNNTFARSIVVGRGAAVPYTELEAEKADYEGTLLRSDAERTFGHTNFASESSGRESVRLNSTGEYVEFTSTAPANSIVVRNSIPDAPGGGGREATISLYADGEFVRKIDLSSKHSWLYGNTDSPEGLTNTPGGDARRLFDESHALLTETYPVGTKFRLQRDASDDAAFYIIDLIDLEQVAAPSSQPSGCVSITTYGAVANDGLDDTAAIQRAVTANQNGEIDCVWIPAGQWRQEQKILTDDPLDRGQFNQVGIRDVTIRGAGMWHSQLYTLTPPHEAGGINHPHEGNFGFDIDENTQISDIAIFGSGTIRGGDGNHEGGVALNGRFGKDTKISNVWIEHANVGVWAGRDFTNIPELWNPGDGVEFTGMRIRNTYADGINFANGTRNSTVHNSSFRNTGDDALAVWSSKYVKDQSVDIGHDNSFRNNTIQLPWRANGIAIYGGYDNRIENNLISDTMNYPAIMLATDHDPLPFSGQTLIANNGLYRTGGAFWNEDQEFGAITLFPQNLPIPGVTIRDTDIVDSTYDGIQFKTGGGLMPDVKIQNVRIDTSNNGSGILAMGGARGNATLTDVTITNSRDGHVLIEPGSQFTISGTPNGARAKR
;
A
#
# COMPACT_ATOMS: atom_id res chain seq x y z
N MET A 1 -51.26 9.34 45.03
CA MET A 1 -52.45 9.30 44.14
C MET A 1 -52.47 7.93 43.45
N ARG A 2 -53.22 6.95 43.99
CA ARG A 2 -54.48 6.36 43.44
C ARG A 2 -54.37 6.00 41.95
N TRP A 3 -54.17 4.74 41.55
CA TRP A 3 -55.05 3.53 41.55
C TRP A 3 -55.67 3.24 40.16
N LYS A 4 -55.08 2.25 39.46
CA LYS A 4 -55.66 1.02 38.85
C LYS A 4 -57.16 0.94 38.46
N ARG A 5 -57.37 0.15 37.37
CA ARG A 5 -58.45 -0.84 37.03
C ARG A 5 -59.51 -0.41 36.00
N ARG A 6 -59.61 -1.14 34.86
CA ARG A 6 -60.57 -2.25 34.49
C ARG A 6 -61.95 -1.67 34.11
N THR A 7 -62.74 -2.13 33.15
CA THR A 7 -63.02 -3.44 32.54
C THR A 7 -64.10 -3.20 31.47
N GLY A 8 -64.25 -4.09 30.48
CA GLY A 8 -65.46 -4.19 29.67
C GLY A 8 -65.63 -5.61 29.14
N GLN A 9 -66.56 -6.36 29.73
CA GLN A 9 -67.06 -7.66 29.25
C GLN A 9 -68.50 -7.49 28.74
N SER A 10 -68.74 -8.01 27.53
CA SER A 10 -69.83 -8.89 27.08
C SER A 10 -71.31 -8.63 27.43
N ILE A 11 -72.18 -8.80 26.42
CA ILE A 11 -73.34 -9.74 26.29
C ILE A 11 -74.39 -9.11 25.32
N THR A 12 -74.57 -9.63 24.09
CA THR A 12 -75.54 -10.66 23.61
C THR A 12 -76.99 -10.17 23.41
N GLY A 13 -77.55 -10.39 22.22
CA GLY A 13 -78.99 -10.25 21.92
C GLY A 13 -79.41 -10.74 20.51
N LEU A 14 -79.85 -12.00 20.44
CA LEU A 14 -80.72 -12.67 19.44
C LEU A 14 -82.02 -11.87 19.14
N LEU A 15 -82.90 -12.11 18.14
CA LEU A 15 -83.01 -12.82 16.84
C LEU A 15 -84.53 -12.72 16.46
N ILE A 16 -84.89 -12.87 15.16
CA ILE A 16 -86.14 -13.47 14.61
C ILE A 16 -87.16 -12.59 13.81
N ALA A 17 -87.25 -12.97 12.51
CA ALA A 17 -88.39 -13.19 11.59
C ALA A 17 -89.13 -12.08 10.80
N GLY A 18 -89.32 -12.38 9.50
CA GLY A 18 -90.47 -11.96 8.69
C GLY A 18 -90.25 -12.07 7.17
N MET A 19 -90.60 -13.21 6.56
CA MET A 19 -90.53 -13.55 5.11
C MET A 19 -91.43 -12.67 4.21
N VAL A 20 -91.06 -12.48 2.93
CA VAL A 20 -91.72 -13.07 1.73
C VAL A 20 -91.05 -12.58 0.43
N SER A 21 -90.94 -13.54 -0.49
CA SER A 21 -90.33 -13.66 -1.82
C SER A 21 -90.75 -12.68 -2.93
N VAL A 22 -89.79 -12.27 -3.77
CA VAL A 22 -89.99 -12.01 -5.22
C VAL A 22 -88.73 -12.41 -6.02
N GLY A 23 -88.89 -13.36 -6.94
CA GLY A 23 -88.27 -13.48 -8.27
C GLY A 23 -86.75 -13.33 -8.48
N LEU A 24 -86.11 -14.42 -8.94
CA LEU A 24 -84.84 -14.36 -9.65
C LEU A 24 -84.95 -13.45 -10.90
N LEU A 25 -84.01 -12.51 -11.03
CA LEU A 25 -83.47 -12.07 -12.31
C LEU A 25 -81.95 -12.30 -12.26
N PRO A 26 -81.31 -12.80 -13.32
CA PRO A 26 -79.86 -12.91 -13.35
C PRO A 26 -79.28 -11.50 -13.38
N VAL A 27 -78.57 -11.11 -12.33
CA VAL A 27 -77.65 -9.97 -12.41
C VAL A 27 -76.52 -10.44 -13.30
N ALA A 28 -76.41 -9.84 -14.48
CA ALA A 28 -75.27 -10.07 -15.36
C ALA A 28 -74.01 -9.76 -14.55
N ALA A 29 -73.08 -10.72 -14.48
CA ALA A 29 -71.74 -10.46 -13.97
C ALA A 29 -71.18 -9.28 -14.77
N SER A 30 -70.86 -8.16 -14.10
CA SER A 30 -70.01 -7.16 -14.72
C SER A 30 -68.67 -7.85 -14.97
N ALA A 31 -68.29 -8.01 -16.23
CA ALA A 31 -66.93 -8.39 -16.58
C ALA A 31 -65.98 -7.44 -15.83
N ALA A 32 -65.06 -8.01 -15.04
CA ALA A 32 -63.98 -7.22 -14.46
C ALA A 32 -63.24 -6.54 -15.62
N GLU A 33 -62.99 -5.23 -15.54
CA GLU A 33 -62.22 -4.53 -16.57
C GLU A 33 -60.87 -5.21 -16.74
N ALA A 34 -60.51 -5.54 -17.99
CA ALA A 34 -59.23 -6.17 -18.32
C ALA A 34 -58.09 -5.32 -17.77
N THR A 35 -57.21 -5.95 -16.99
CA THR A 35 -56.09 -5.26 -16.33
C THR A 35 -54.89 -5.22 -17.25
N ASP A 36 -54.12 -4.13 -17.24
CA ASP A 36 -52.84 -4.07 -17.93
C ASP A 36 -51.78 -4.90 -17.20
N LEU A 37 -51.43 -6.03 -17.79
CA LEU A 37 -50.48 -7.01 -17.26
C LEU A 37 -49.03 -6.70 -17.63
N ALA A 38 -48.79 -5.71 -18.51
CA ALA A 38 -47.44 -5.40 -18.99
C ALA A 38 -46.70 -4.39 -18.11
N ARG A 39 -47.41 -3.52 -17.40
CA ARG A 39 -46.81 -2.38 -16.69
C ARG A 39 -45.71 -2.80 -15.70
N GLY A 40 -44.52 -2.23 -15.87
CA GLY A 40 -43.36 -2.49 -14.99
C GLY A 40 -42.77 -3.90 -15.06
N LYS A 41 -43.25 -4.76 -15.97
CA LYS A 41 -42.71 -6.11 -16.18
C LYS A 41 -41.39 -6.09 -16.97
N PRO A 42 -40.55 -7.13 -16.89
CA PRO A 42 -39.34 -7.21 -17.71
C PRO A 42 -39.65 -7.18 -19.21
N VAL A 43 -38.89 -6.37 -19.97
CA VAL A 43 -39.00 -6.27 -21.42
C VAL A 43 -37.65 -6.60 -22.08
N VAL A 44 -37.67 -7.47 -23.08
CA VAL A 44 -36.49 -7.90 -23.85
C VAL A 44 -36.67 -7.51 -25.31
N ALA A 45 -35.72 -6.75 -25.86
CA ALA A 45 -35.73 -6.34 -27.27
C ALA A 45 -34.58 -6.98 -28.06
N SER A 46 -34.74 -7.09 -29.39
CA SER A 46 -33.66 -7.51 -30.30
C SER A 46 -32.52 -6.48 -30.42
N GLY A 47 -32.70 -5.27 -29.89
CA GLY A 47 -31.71 -4.20 -29.83
C GLY A 47 -32.35 -2.90 -29.31
N SER A 48 -31.53 -1.89 -29.01
CA SER A 48 -32.00 -0.56 -28.63
C SER A 48 -31.03 0.51 -29.12
N HIS A 49 -31.55 1.62 -29.63
CA HIS A 49 -30.76 2.73 -30.15
C HIS A 49 -30.41 3.71 -29.03
N GLY A 50 -29.12 3.78 -28.64
CA GLY A 50 -28.60 4.78 -27.72
C GLY A 50 -29.39 4.89 -26.40
N ALA A 51 -29.96 6.08 -26.16
CA ALA A 51 -30.66 6.45 -24.92
C ALA A 51 -32.12 5.95 -24.80
N PHE A 52 -32.58 5.07 -25.70
CA PHE A 52 -33.99 4.62 -25.77
C PHE A 52 -34.13 3.10 -25.48
N PRO A 53 -33.88 2.65 -24.23
CA PRO A 53 -33.87 1.24 -23.86
C PRO A 53 -35.27 0.61 -23.87
N ALA A 54 -35.32 -0.72 -23.95
CA ALA A 54 -36.57 -1.52 -23.96
C ALA A 54 -37.47 -1.29 -22.74
N ALA A 55 -36.88 -0.98 -21.58
CA ALA A 55 -37.61 -0.72 -20.34
C ALA A 55 -38.51 0.53 -20.41
N ASN A 56 -38.28 1.44 -21.35
CA ASN A 56 -39.16 2.59 -21.56
C ASN A 56 -40.52 2.18 -22.14
N ALA A 57 -40.64 1.01 -22.78
CA ALA A 57 -41.85 0.64 -23.50
C ALA A 57 -43.02 0.27 -22.59
N ASN A 58 -42.86 0.13 -21.27
CA ASN A 58 -43.93 -0.21 -20.33
C ASN A 58 -43.78 0.49 -18.97
N ASP A 59 -43.10 1.64 -18.96
CA ASP A 59 -42.86 2.44 -17.75
C ASP A 59 -44.08 3.29 -17.35
N GLY A 60 -45.14 3.26 -18.16
CA GLY A 60 -46.37 3.99 -17.94
C GLY A 60 -46.34 5.44 -18.40
N LYS A 61 -45.34 5.82 -19.20
CA LYS A 61 -45.17 7.18 -19.73
C LYS A 61 -45.21 7.16 -21.27
N VAL A 62 -45.60 8.28 -21.85
CA VAL A 62 -45.68 8.45 -23.33
C VAL A 62 -44.71 9.52 -23.84
N ASP A 63 -43.92 10.10 -22.95
CA ASP A 63 -42.82 11.04 -23.24
C ASP A 63 -41.44 10.35 -23.25
N SER A 64 -41.33 9.13 -22.72
CA SER A 64 -40.25 8.17 -22.97
C SER A 64 -40.63 7.19 -24.09
N TYR A 65 -39.63 6.54 -24.70
CA TYR A 65 -39.88 5.48 -25.67
C TYR A 65 -38.68 4.53 -25.83
N TRP A 66 -38.97 3.32 -26.32
CA TRP A 66 -37.99 2.39 -26.87
C TRP A 66 -37.86 2.60 -28.38
N GLU A 67 -36.63 2.51 -28.90
CA GLU A 67 -36.34 2.49 -30.33
C GLU A 67 -35.38 1.35 -30.68
N SER A 68 -35.68 0.59 -31.73
CA SER A 68 -34.80 -0.47 -32.23
C SER A 68 -33.65 0.07 -33.09
N ASN A 69 -32.57 -0.71 -33.24
CA ASN A 69 -31.44 -0.38 -34.11
C ASN A 69 -31.76 -0.42 -35.63
N GLY A 70 -32.94 -0.90 -36.00
CA GLY A 70 -33.36 -1.16 -37.38
C GLY A 70 -34.51 -2.17 -37.43
N LEU A 71 -34.94 -2.54 -38.63
CA LEU A 71 -36.04 -3.48 -38.87
C LEU A 71 -35.58 -4.69 -39.72
N PRO A 72 -36.10 -5.91 -39.48
CA PRO A 72 -37.12 -6.25 -38.48
C PRO A 72 -36.58 -6.19 -37.04
N ALA A 73 -37.49 -5.98 -36.08
CA ALA A 73 -37.16 -5.92 -34.66
C ALA A 73 -38.21 -6.62 -33.80
N ASP A 74 -37.79 -7.14 -32.64
CA ASP A 74 -38.65 -7.85 -31.70
C ASP A 74 -38.65 -7.12 -30.34
N LEU A 75 -39.82 -7.01 -29.70
CA LEU A 75 -40.00 -6.48 -28.34
C LEU A 75 -40.89 -7.45 -27.54
N THR A 76 -40.35 -8.05 -26.48
CA THR A 76 -41.01 -9.11 -25.72
C THR A 76 -41.26 -8.67 -24.29
N VAL A 77 -42.51 -8.68 -23.84
CA VAL A 77 -42.92 -8.45 -22.45
C VAL A 77 -43.10 -9.79 -21.74
N LYS A 78 -42.46 -9.95 -20.58
CA LYS A 78 -42.54 -11.13 -19.71
C LYS A 78 -43.65 -10.93 -18.68
N LEU A 79 -44.84 -11.50 -18.89
CA LEU A 79 -45.99 -11.30 -18.00
C LEU A 79 -45.79 -11.97 -16.63
N GLY A 80 -44.95 -13.02 -16.58
CA GLY A 80 -44.54 -13.74 -15.38
C GLY A 80 -45.19 -15.12 -15.25
N ALA A 81 -46.47 -15.22 -15.61
CA ALA A 81 -47.23 -16.46 -15.68
C ALA A 81 -48.18 -16.41 -16.88
N ASP A 82 -48.78 -17.55 -17.22
CA ASP A 82 -49.83 -17.60 -18.24
C ASP A 82 -50.96 -16.61 -17.91
N ALA A 83 -51.38 -15.85 -18.92
CA ALA A 83 -52.52 -14.96 -18.86
C ALA A 83 -53.39 -15.14 -20.10
N ASP A 84 -54.70 -15.14 -19.90
CA ASP A 84 -55.68 -15.10 -20.99
C ASP A 84 -55.77 -13.66 -21.51
N LEU A 85 -55.35 -13.44 -22.76
CA LEU A 85 -55.24 -12.10 -23.34
C LEU A 85 -56.48 -11.70 -24.13
N GLU A 86 -56.82 -10.41 -24.07
CA GLU A 86 -57.93 -9.81 -24.82
C GLU A 86 -57.42 -8.82 -25.89
N SER A 87 -56.46 -7.97 -25.54
CA SER A 87 -55.89 -7.01 -26.50
C SER A 87 -54.52 -6.51 -26.09
N VAL A 88 -53.77 -6.00 -27.07
CA VAL A 88 -52.52 -5.27 -26.87
C VAL A 88 -52.73 -3.83 -27.32
N VAL A 89 -52.50 -2.88 -26.42
CA VAL A 89 -52.51 -1.45 -26.75
C VAL A 89 -51.07 -1.01 -27.00
N VAL A 90 -50.82 -0.43 -28.16
CA VAL A 90 -49.53 0.11 -28.56
C VAL A 90 -49.66 1.61 -28.71
N LYS A 91 -48.78 2.37 -28.07
CA LYS A 91 -48.76 3.82 -28.09
C LYS A 91 -47.42 4.35 -28.57
N LEU A 92 -47.47 5.45 -29.31
CA LEU A 92 -46.33 6.35 -29.53
C LEU A 92 -46.59 7.66 -28.79
N SER A 93 -45.58 8.52 -28.74
CA SER A 93 -45.78 9.84 -28.13
C SER A 93 -46.90 10.60 -28.85
N PRO A 94 -47.85 11.22 -28.12
CA PRO A 94 -48.93 11.99 -28.72
C PRO A 94 -48.45 13.34 -29.28
N ASP A 95 -47.19 13.72 -29.08
CA ASP A 95 -46.63 14.97 -29.60
C ASP A 95 -46.77 15.04 -31.13
N PRO A 96 -47.36 16.13 -31.68
CA PRO A 96 -47.50 16.32 -33.12
C PRO A 96 -46.20 16.13 -33.93
N ILE A 97 -45.02 16.34 -33.34
CA ILE A 97 -43.72 16.15 -34.02
C ILE A 97 -43.50 14.70 -34.49
N TRP A 98 -44.16 13.72 -33.86
CA TRP A 98 -44.10 12.34 -34.31
C TRP A 98 -44.83 12.12 -35.64
N GLY A 99 -45.75 13.01 -36.03
CA GLY A 99 -46.45 12.94 -37.31
C GLY A 99 -47.30 11.67 -37.50
N SER A 100 -48.03 11.62 -38.61
CA SER A 100 -48.78 10.41 -38.98
C SER A 100 -47.85 9.36 -39.58
N ARG A 101 -47.98 8.10 -39.14
CA ARG A 101 -47.14 6.99 -39.61
C ARG A 101 -47.85 5.64 -39.51
N THR A 102 -47.31 4.64 -40.18
CA THR A 102 -47.76 3.24 -40.08
C THR A 102 -46.61 2.36 -39.62
N GLN A 103 -46.86 1.50 -38.64
CA GLN A 103 -45.94 0.41 -38.29
C GLN A 103 -46.56 -0.95 -38.63
N ASP A 104 -45.78 -1.82 -39.27
CA ASP A 104 -46.18 -3.20 -39.56
C ASP A 104 -45.83 -4.09 -38.37
N ILE A 105 -46.86 -4.60 -37.68
CA ILE A 105 -46.72 -5.34 -36.42
C ILE A 105 -47.37 -6.73 -36.56
N GLN A 106 -46.66 -7.76 -36.13
CA GLN A 106 -47.22 -9.08 -35.81
C GLN A 106 -47.21 -9.27 -34.29
N VAL A 107 -48.28 -9.83 -33.73
CA VAL A 107 -48.33 -10.16 -32.30
C VAL A 107 -48.17 -11.66 -32.13
N LEU A 108 -47.15 -12.02 -31.36
CA LEU A 108 -46.77 -13.39 -31.05
C LEU A 108 -46.92 -13.60 -29.55
N GLY A 109 -47.07 -14.85 -29.13
CA GLY A 109 -46.99 -15.18 -27.72
C GLY A 109 -46.56 -16.62 -27.46
N ARG A 110 -46.12 -16.86 -26.23
CA ARG A 110 -45.55 -18.12 -25.79
C ARG A 110 -46.08 -18.45 -24.40
N ALA A 111 -46.64 -19.65 -24.25
CA ALA A 111 -47.09 -20.17 -22.96
C ALA A 111 -45.91 -20.36 -21.99
N GLN A 112 -46.17 -20.37 -20.69
CA GLN A 112 -45.16 -20.52 -19.64
C GLN A 112 -44.34 -21.82 -19.75
N ASP A 113 -44.93 -22.90 -20.29
CA ASP A 113 -44.27 -24.19 -20.56
C ASP A 113 -43.77 -24.32 -22.02
N GLY A 114 -44.01 -23.30 -22.85
CA GLY A 114 -43.70 -23.28 -24.26
C GLY A 114 -42.28 -22.83 -24.55
N THR A 115 -41.62 -23.47 -25.52
CA THR A 115 -40.27 -23.08 -25.97
C THR A 115 -40.28 -22.13 -27.17
N ALA A 116 -41.37 -22.11 -27.95
CA ALA A 116 -41.49 -21.32 -29.19
C ALA A 116 -42.64 -20.31 -29.15
N PHE A 117 -42.48 -19.18 -29.86
CA PHE A 117 -43.54 -18.20 -30.07
C PHE A 117 -44.52 -18.66 -31.15
N THR A 118 -45.81 -18.44 -30.91
CA THR A 118 -46.91 -18.71 -31.85
C THR A 118 -47.66 -17.41 -32.18
N SER A 119 -48.28 -17.34 -33.36
CA SER A 119 -48.94 -16.12 -33.83
C SER A 119 -50.30 -15.93 -33.14
N LEU A 120 -50.43 -14.90 -32.32
CA LEU A 120 -51.71 -14.44 -31.73
C LEU A 120 -52.47 -13.51 -32.69
N ARG A 121 -51.74 -12.71 -33.46
CA ARG A 121 -52.29 -11.86 -34.51
C ARG A 121 -51.34 -11.80 -35.70
N ALA A 122 -51.87 -12.06 -36.89
CA ALA A 122 -51.11 -11.96 -38.14
C ALA A 122 -50.59 -10.53 -38.38
N ARG A 123 -49.49 -10.43 -39.13
CA ARG A 123 -48.88 -9.15 -39.51
C ARG A 123 -49.89 -8.23 -40.19
N ALA A 124 -49.98 -6.99 -39.73
CA ALA A 124 -50.77 -5.93 -40.34
C ALA A 124 -50.10 -4.56 -40.14
N GLY A 125 -50.40 -3.61 -41.02
CA GLY A 125 -50.00 -2.22 -40.88
C GLY A 125 -50.98 -1.46 -39.99
N TYR A 126 -50.47 -0.84 -38.92
CA TYR A 126 -51.26 -0.08 -37.96
C TYR A 126 -50.93 1.41 -38.05
N ALA A 127 -51.95 2.22 -38.31
CA ALA A 127 -51.81 3.67 -38.46
C ALA A 127 -51.82 4.39 -37.10
N PHE A 128 -50.79 5.19 -36.88
CA PHE A 128 -50.64 6.10 -35.75
C PHE A 128 -50.79 7.53 -36.27
N ASN A 129 -51.73 8.28 -35.70
CA ASN A 129 -52.01 9.66 -36.05
C ASN A 129 -52.23 10.49 -34.77
N PRO A 130 -51.36 11.48 -34.47
CA PRO A 130 -51.47 12.26 -33.24
C PRO A 130 -52.79 13.05 -33.14
N ALA A 131 -53.36 13.49 -34.28
CA ALA A 131 -54.64 14.20 -34.32
C ALA A 131 -55.86 13.27 -34.34
N GLY A 132 -55.70 12.04 -34.83
CA GLY A 132 -56.79 11.09 -35.04
C GLY A 132 -57.01 10.16 -33.84
N ASN A 133 -56.08 9.23 -33.65
CA ASN A 133 -56.14 8.23 -32.58
C ASN A 133 -55.16 8.53 -31.44
N GLN A 134 -54.64 9.76 -31.36
CA GLN A 134 -53.66 10.18 -30.35
C GLN A 134 -52.45 9.21 -30.31
N ASN A 135 -52.01 8.75 -31.49
CA ASN A 135 -50.94 7.76 -31.63
C ASN A 135 -51.14 6.48 -30.79
N THR A 136 -52.39 6.03 -30.65
CA THR A 136 -52.74 4.81 -29.92
C THR A 136 -53.46 3.82 -30.83
N VAL A 137 -53.03 2.56 -30.80
CA VAL A 137 -53.64 1.45 -31.54
C VAL A 137 -53.94 0.32 -30.56
N THR A 138 -55.16 -0.22 -30.63
CA THR A 138 -55.55 -1.43 -29.90
C THR A 138 -55.64 -2.60 -30.86
N ILE A 139 -54.89 -3.66 -30.59
CA ILE A 139 -54.81 -4.88 -31.40
C ILE A 139 -55.52 -6.01 -30.63
N PRO A 140 -56.70 -6.48 -31.08
CA PRO A 140 -57.35 -7.63 -30.45
C PRO A 140 -56.53 -8.90 -30.63
N VAL A 141 -56.34 -9.64 -29.55
CA VAL A 141 -55.66 -10.94 -29.52
C VAL A 141 -56.52 -11.94 -28.78
N ASP A 142 -56.28 -13.23 -29.02
CA ASP A 142 -56.88 -14.32 -28.27
C ASP A 142 -55.78 -15.37 -28.06
N GLY A 143 -55.62 -15.82 -26.82
CA GLY A 143 -54.62 -16.81 -26.46
C GLY A 143 -54.14 -16.68 -25.01
N ARG A 144 -53.71 -17.83 -24.46
CA ARG A 144 -53.10 -17.93 -23.14
C ARG A 144 -51.58 -17.96 -23.27
N VAL A 145 -50.90 -16.94 -22.75
CA VAL A 145 -49.44 -16.80 -22.89
C VAL A 145 -48.81 -16.17 -21.65
N ALA A 146 -47.55 -16.50 -21.39
CA ALA A 146 -46.72 -15.87 -20.35
C ALA A 146 -45.74 -14.84 -20.91
N ASP A 147 -45.43 -14.94 -22.21
CA ASP A 147 -44.66 -13.93 -22.93
C ASP A 147 -45.47 -13.41 -24.11
N LEU A 148 -45.54 -12.09 -24.26
CA LEU A 148 -46.06 -11.44 -25.46
C LEU A 148 -44.93 -10.76 -26.23
N GLN A 149 -44.82 -11.04 -27.52
CA GLN A 149 -43.83 -10.43 -28.40
C GLN A 149 -44.52 -9.63 -29.52
N LEU A 150 -44.11 -8.36 -29.67
CA LEU A 150 -44.37 -7.57 -30.87
C LEU A 150 -43.20 -7.72 -31.82
N LYS A 151 -43.49 -8.14 -33.05
CA LYS A 151 -42.51 -8.22 -34.13
C LYS A 151 -42.81 -7.16 -35.19
N PHE A 152 -41.84 -6.30 -35.44
CA PHE A 152 -41.95 -5.15 -36.31
C PHE A 152 -41.24 -5.40 -37.64
N PHE A 153 -41.85 -4.97 -38.74
CA PHE A 153 -41.32 -5.18 -40.10
C PHE A 153 -41.14 -3.88 -40.90
N ALA A 154 -41.87 -2.82 -40.58
CA ALA A 154 -41.81 -1.53 -41.25
C ALA A 154 -42.24 -0.42 -40.28
N ASN A 155 -41.68 0.77 -40.44
CA ASN A 155 -42.12 2.01 -39.79
C ASN A 155 -41.96 3.15 -40.80
N THR A 156 -43.04 3.83 -41.18
CA THR A 156 -42.96 4.94 -42.16
C THR A 156 -42.45 6.24 -41.56
N GLY A 157 -42.30 6.34 -40.24
CA GLY A 157 -41.90 7.55 -39.53
C GLY A 157 -40.48 7.56 -38.96
N ALA A 158 -39.78 6.41 -38.94
CA ALA A 158 -38.41 6.27 -38.43
C ALA A 158 -37.73 5.02 -39.01
N PRO A 159 -36.38 4.95 -39.02
CA PRO A 159 -35.64 3.79 -39.53
C PRO A 159 -35.75 2.53 -38.65
N GLY A 160 -36.12 2.68 -37.37
CA GLY A 160 -36.37 1.58 -36.43
C GLY A 160 -37.84 1.46 -36.00
N ALA A 161 -38.18 0.39 -35.28
CA ALA A 161 -39.42 0.30 -34.52
C ALA A 161 -39.38 1.26 -33.34
N GLN A 162 -40.48 1.93 -33.04
CA GLN A 162 -40.58 2.83 -31.89
C GLN A 162 -41.85 2.53 -31.10
N ILE A 163 -41.75 2.47 -29.77
CA ILE A 163 -42.88 2.24 -28.85
C ILE A 163 -42.70 3.12 -27.62
N ALA A 164 -43.65 3.99 -27.35
CA ALA A 164 -43.68 4.78 -26.12
C ALA A 164 -44.28 3.96 -24.97
N GLU A 165 -45.38 3.25 -25.22
CA GLU A 165 -46.01 2.38 -24.22
C GLU A 165 -46.66 1.15 -24.90
N ILE A 166 -46.51 -0.02 -24.29
CA ILE A 166 -47.24 -1.25 -24.58
C ILE A 166 -48.06 -1.64 -23.34
N GLN A 167 -49.36 -1.86 -23.54
CA GLN A 167 -50.27 -2.39 -22.52
C GLN A 167 -50.78 -3.75 -22.98
N VAL A 168 -50.78 -4.73 -22.10
CA VAL A 168 -51.28 -6.09 -22.41
C VAL A 168 -52.51 -6.33 -21.55
N LEU A 169 -53.68 -6.18 -22.15
CA LEU A 169 -54.95 -6.29 -21.45
C LEU A 169 -55.41 -7.75 -21.44
N GLY A 170 -55.66 -8.28 -20.24
CA GLY A 170 -56.16 -9.64 -20.05
C GLY A 170 -56.39 -9.99 -18.58
N THR A 171 -56.58 -11.28 -18.31
CA THR A 171 -56.73 -11.83 -16.96
C THR A 171 -55.64 -12.87 -16.69
N ALA A 172 -54.93 -12.75 -15.57
CA ALA A 172 -53.94 -13.74 -15.15
C ALA A 172 -54.59 -15.12 -14.93
N ALA A 173 -53.94 -16.19 -15.41
CA ALA A 173 -54.39 -17.56 -15.16
C ALA A 173 -54.00 -18.01 -13.75
N PRO A 174 -54.68 -19.02 -13.17
CA PRO A 174 -54.33 -19.53 -11.84
C PRO A 174 -52.92 -20.12 -11.77
N ASN A 175 -52.09 -19.63 -10.86
CA ASN A 175 -50.75 -20.16 -10.54
C ASN A 175 -50.52 -20.22 -9.00
N PRO A 176 -49.60 -21.06 -8.49
CA PRO A 176 -49.13 -20.96 -7.11
C PRO A 176 -48.26 -19.70 -6.93
N ASP A 177 -48.05 -19.30 -5.67
CA ASP A 177 -47.22 -18.15 -5.28
C ASP A 177 -46.60 -18.45 -3.91
N LEU A 178 -45.35 -18.92 -3.87
CA LEU A 178 -44.72 -19.41 -2.66
C LEU A 178 -43.98 -18.30 -1.94
N THR A 179 -44.49 -17.94 -0.76
CA THR A 179 -43.87 -16.92 0.11
C THR A 179 -43.33 -17.54 1.38
N VAL A 180 -42.23 -16.99 1.92
CA VAL A 180 -41.84 -17.24 3.31
C VAL A 180 -42.55 -16.23 4.22
N SER A 181 -43.50 -16.71 5.00
CA SER A 181 -44.39 -15.88 5.83
C SER A 181 -43.88 -15.64 7.26
N ALA A 182 -43.07 -16.55 7.78
CA ALA A 182 -42.47 -16.46 9.12
C ALA A 182 -41.05 -17.05 9.13
N LEU A 183 -40.18 -16.50 9.98
CA LEU A 183 -38.81 -16.96 10.18
C LEU A 183 -38.37 -16.65 11.62
N SER A 184 -37.76 -17.63 12.29
CA SER A 184 -37.36 -17.58 13.70
C SER A 184 -36.21 -18.56 13.96
N TRP A 185 -35.57 -18.48 15.13
CA TRP A 185 -34.50 -19.38 15.52
C TRP A 185 -34.57 -19.74 17.01
N SER A 186 -33.95 -20.85 17.38
CA SER A 186 -33.78 -21.31 18.76
C SER A 186 -32.35 -21.82 18.96
N PRO A 187 -31.71 -21.57 20.12
CA PRO A 187 -32.15 -20.69 21.22
C PRO A 187 -32.28 -19.21 20.80
N SER A 188 -33.05 -18.40 21.54
CA SER A 188 -33.24 -16.97 21.20
C SER A 188 -31.98 -16.12 21.41
N SER A 189 -31.05 -16.59 22.24
CA SER A 189 -29.77 -15.94 22.56
C SER A 189 -28.67 -17.00 22.66
N PRO A 190 -28.28 -17.61 21.53
CA PRO A 190 -27.29 -18.68 21.52
C PRO A 190 -25.89 -18.13 21.77
N SER A 191 -25.02 -18.99 22.29
CA SER A 191 -23.58 -18.80 22.39
C SER A 191 -22.83 -19.61 21.34
N GLU A 192 -21.52 -19.42 21.23
CA GLU A 192 -20.65 -20.20 20.32
C GLU A 192 -20.72 -21.72 20.54
N THR A 193 -21.24 -22.18 21.67
CA THR A 193 -21.35 -23.60 22.03
C THR A 193 -22.71 -24.21 21.77
N ASP A 194 -23.74 -23.38 21.51
CA ASP A 194 -25.12 -23.81 21.32
C ASP A 194 -25.38 -24.22 19.86
N ASP A 195 -26.08 -25.33 19.66
CA ASP A 195 -26.61 -25.70 18.35
C ASP A 195 -27.83 -24.83 18.01
N ILE A 196 -27.81 -24.22 16.82
CA ILE A 196 -28.86 -23.30 16.38
C ILE A 196 -29.78 -24.02 15.40
N THR A 197 -31.08 -23.90 15.62
CA THR A 197 -32.12 -24.36 14.68
C THR A 197 -32.89 -23.15 14.15
N VAL A 198 -33.03 -23.03 12.83
CA VAL A 198 -33.83 -21.98 12.18
C VAL A 198 -35.12 -22.58 11.64
N GLY A 199 -36.26 -22.00 12.01
CA GLY A 199 -37.58 -22.47 11.60
C GLY A 199 -38.45 -21.35 11.04
N GLY A 200 -39.39 -21.72 10.18
CA GLY A 200 -40.26 -20.75 9.52
C GLY A 200 -41.52 -21.37 8.94
N THR A 201 -42.22 -20.61 8.10
CA THR A 201 -43.46 -21.07 7.44
C THR A 201 -43.49 -20.63 5.99
N VAL A 202 -43.64 -21.58 5.08
CA VAL A 202 -43.93 -21.34 3.66
C VAL A 202 -45.44 -21.28 3.47
N ARG A 203 -45.91 -20.30 2.71
CA ARG A 203 -47.33 -20.12 2.35
C ARG A 203 -47.48 -20.06 0.84
N ASN A 204 -48.43 -20.81 0.30
CA ASN A 204 -48.89 -20.60 -1.07
C ASN A 204 -49.98 -19.51 -1.06
N ALA A 205 -49.62 -18.29 -1.48
CA ALA A 205 -50.52 -17.15 -1.59
C ALA A 205 -51.28 -17.12 -2.93
N GLY A 206 -50.95 -18.02 -3.86
CA GLY A 206 -51.50 -18.07 -5.21
C GLY A 206 -52.87 -18.73 -5.26
N SER A 207 -53.47 -18.69 -6.44
CA SER A 207 -54.81 -19.22 -6.68
C SER A 207 -54.83 -20.67 -7.18
N ALA A 208 -53.66 -21.29 -7.40
CA ALA A 208 -53.53 -22.71 -7.74
C ALA A 208 -52.70 -23.48 -6.70
N ALA A 209 -52.77 -24.82 -6.72
CA ALA A 209 -51.96 -25.66 -5.85
C ALA A 209 -50.50 -25.72 -6.34
N SER A 210 -49.55 -25.67 -5.40
CA SER A 210 -48.12 -25.88 -5.66
C SER A 210 -47.75 -27.36 -5.52
N PRO A 211 -46.90 -27.92 -6.41
CA PRO A 211 -46.20 -29.17 -6.14
C PRO A 211 -45.20 -29.02 -4.98
N ALA A 212 -44.57 -30.13 -4.58
CA ALA A 212 -43.53 -30.12 -3.56
C ALA A 212 -42.26 -29.40 -4.05
N THR A 213 -41.59 -28.69 -3.16
CA THR A 213 -40.30 -28.02 -3.41
C THR A 213 -39.42 -28.05 -2.15
N THR A 214 -38.43 -27.17 -2.05
CA THR A 214 -37.53 -27.00 -0.90
C THR A 214 -37.47 -25.55 -0.46
N VAL A 215 -36.96 -25.33 0.75
CA VAL A 215 -36.59 -24.00 1.26
C VAL A 215 -35.14 -24.04 1.73
N ASN A 216 -34.35 -23.07 1.27
CA ASN A 216 -32.98 -22.85 1.76
C ASN A 216 -32.99 -21.84 2.89
N VAL A 217 -32.23 -22.09 3.94
CA VAL A 217 -31.95 -21.10 5.00
C VAL A 217 -30.52 -20.62 4.87
N SER A 218 -30.32 -19.31 4.99
CA SER A 218 -29.00 -18.68 5.00
C SER A 218 -28.74 -17.88 6.28
N LEU A 219 -27.50 -17.93 6.75
CA LEU A 219 -26.98 -17.08 7.82
C LEU A 219 -25.83 -16.23 7.28
N GLY A 220 -25.94 -14.90 7.37
CA GLY A 220 -24.93 -13.99 6.83
C GLY A 220 -24.72 -14.11 5.31
N GLY A 221 -25.76 -14.47 4.57
CA GLY A 221 -25.73 -14.67 3.11
C GLY A 221 -25.27 -16.05 2.64
N VAL A 222 -24.87 -16.95 3.54
CA VAL A 222 -24.43 -18.32 3.19
C VAL A 222 -25.53 -19.33 3.51
N VAL A 223 -25.88 -20.19 2.55
CA VAL A 223 -26.85 -21.27 2.76
C VAL A 223 -26.29 -22.27 3.78
N VAL A 224 -26.97 -22.41 4.92
CA VAL A 224 -26.56 -23.28 6.03
C VAL A 224 -27.27 -24.62 6.05
N GLY A 225 -28.38 -24.74 5.31
CA GLY A 225 -29.12 -25.97 5.14
C GLY A 225 -30.42 -25.76 4.38
N SER A 226 -31.13 -26.85 4.10
CA SER A 226 -32.40 -26.84 3.38
C SER A 226 -33.40 -27.80 4.02
N ALA A 227 -34.69 -27.54 3.81
CA ALA A 227 -35.78 -28.40 4.26
C ALA A 227 -36.78 -28.66 3.13
N PRO A 228 -37.39 -29.86 3.07
CA PRO A 228 -38.43 -30.16 2.09
C PRO A 228 -39.73 -29.42 2.44
N VAL A 229 -40.43 -28.95 1.41
CA VAL A 229 -41.77 -28.36 1.49
C VAL A 229 -42.71 -29.25 0.65
N GLY A 230 -43.67 -29.91 1.28
CA GLY A 230 -44.65 -30.74 0.57
C GLY A 230 -45.58 -29.92 -0.34
N PRO A 231 -46.45 -30.58 -1.14
CA PRO A 231 -47.42 -29.86 -1.97
C PRO A 231 -48.35 -28.99 -1.11
N LEU A 232 -48.66 -27.78 -1.60
CA LEU A 232 -49.47 -26.79 -0.88
C LEU A 232 -50.67 -26.36 -1.71
N ALA A 233 -51.88 -26.60 -1.20
CA ALA A 233 -53.10 -26.04 -1.81
C ALA A 233 -53.08 -24.49 -1.78
N ALA A 234 -53.87 -23.86 -2.65
CA ALA A 234 -54.04 -22.41 -2.66
C ALA A 234 -54.44 -21.89 -1.26
N GLY A 235 -53.71 -20.90 -0.75
CA GLY A 235 -53.89 -20.33 0.58
C GLY A 235 -53.32 -21.13 1.76
N ALA A 236 -52.83 -22.36 1.54
CA ALA A 236 -52.29 -23.22 2.60
C ALA A 236 -50.87 -22.81 3.02
N SER A 237 -50.43 -23.30 4.18
CA SER A 237 -49.08 -23.06 4.72
C SER A 237 -48.50 -24.32 5.35
N ALA A 238 -47.17 -24.46 5.29
CA ALA A 238 -46.42 -25.55 5.92
C ALA A 238 -45.22 -24.99 6.71
N PRO A 239 -44.98 -25.51 7.93
CA PRO A 239 -43.78 -25.16 8.69
C PRO A 239 -42.54 -25.86 8.11
N PHE A 240 -41.37 -25.26 8.31
CA PHE A 240 -40.08 -25.90 8.05
C PHE A 240 -39.11 -25.66 9.22
N SER A 241 -38.10 -26.51 9.33
CA SER A 241 -37.01 -26.41 10.30
C SER A 241 -35.70 -26.87 9.67
N VAL A 242 -34.63 -26.13 9.91
CA VAL A 242 -33.27 -26.41 9.42
C VAL A 242 -32.29 -26.31 10.59
N GLU A 243 -31.52 -27.38 10.81
CA GLU A 243 -30.42 -27.36 11.77
C GLU A 243 -29.27 -26.55 11.19
N ALA A 244 -29.01 -25.38 11.78
CA ALA A 244 -27.94 -24.48 11.39
C ALA A 244 -26.63 -24.73 12.17
N GLY A 245 -26.64 -25.62 13.16
CA GLY A 245 -25.47 -26.01 13.97
C GLY A 245 -24.87 -24.84 14.76
N LYS A 246 -23.66 -25.06 15.30
CA LYS A 246 -22.92 -24.04 16.07
C LYS A 246 -22.35 -22.95 15.17
N ARG A 247 -22.28 -21.73 15.70
CA ARG A 247 -21.77 -20.56 14.98
C ARG A 247 -20.77 -19.78 15.84
N PRO A 248 -19.70 -19.22 15.25
CA PRO A 248 -18.86 -18.28 15.96
C PRO A 248 -19.64 -17.08 16.49
N GLN A 249 -19.06 -16.35 17.45
CA GLN A 249 -19.63 -15.12 17.97
C GLN A 249 -19.80 -14.13 16.82
N GLY A 250 -20.97 -13.50 16.75
CA GLY A 250 -21.25 -12.56 15.68
C GLY A 250 -22.73 -12.29 15.48
N SER A 251 -22.99 -11.42 14.51
CA SER A 251 -24.33 -11.04 14.09
C SER A 251 -24.58 -11.56 12.69
N TYR A 252 -25.63 -12.36 12.51
CA TYR A 252 -25.95 -13.05 11.26
C TYR A 252 -27.33 -12.61 10.78
N ALA A 253 -27.42 -12.02 9.59
CA ALA A 253 -28.70 -11.86 8.92
C ALA A 253 -29.28 -13.25 8.62
N VAL A 254 -30.53 -13.50 9.02
CA VAL A 254 -31.22 -14.77 8.78
C VAL A 254 -32.19 -14.60 7.63
N SER A 255 -32.01 -15.38 6.58
CA SER A 255 -32.92 -15.38 5.43
C SER A 255 -33.34 -16.78 5.04
N ALA A 256 -34.50 -16.90 4.41
CA ALA A 256 -34.96 -18.13 3.80
C ALA A 256 -35.54 -17.87 2.41
N LEU A 257 -35.28 -18.77 1.48
CA LEU A 257 -35.73 -18.73 0.08
C LEU A 257 -36.44 -20.04 -0.25
N VAL A 258 -37.74 -19.99 -0.54
CA VAL A 258 -38.50 -21.15 -1.02
C VAL A 258 -38.35 -21.29 -2.54
N ASP A 259 -38.38 -22.52 -3.02
CA ASP A 259 -38.10 -22.90 -4.42
C ASP A 259 -36.80 -22.27 -4.98
N PRO A 260 -35.66 -22.47 -4.30
CA PRO A 260 -34.42 -21.80 -4.65
C PRO A 260 -33.86 -22.19 -6.04
N THR A 261 -34.41 -23.23 -6.66
CA THR A 261 -34.05 -23.70 -8.00
C THR A 261 -35.02 -23.26 -9.09
N ASP A 262 -36.05 -22.46 -8.73
CA ASP A 262 -37.06 -21.93 -9.66
C ASP A 262 -37.71 -23.05 -10.52
N THR A 263 -38.13 -24.13 -9.84
CA THR A 263 -38.71 -25.32 -10.47
C THR A 263 -40.22 -25.33 -10.44
N VAL A 264 -40.82 -24.56 -9.54
CA VAL A 264 -42.26 -24.30 -9.48
C VAL A 264 -42.50 -23.04 -10.29
N VAL A 265 -43.37 -23.13 -11.29
CA VAL A 265 -43.82 -21.94 -12.02
C VAL A 265 -44.80 -21.20 -11.11
N GLU A 266 -44.48 -19.97 -10.73
CA GLU A 266 -45.28 -19.17 -9.81
C GLU A 266 -45.83 -17.90 -10.47
N SER A 267 -46.78 -17.22 -9.81
CA SER A 267 -47.26 -15.91 -10.27
C SER A 267 -46.28 -14.78 -9.97
N ASP A 268 -45.44 -14.90 -8.94
CA ASP A 268 -44.47 -13.89 -8.53
C ASP A 268 -43.24 -14.47 -7.81
N ASN A 269 -42.22 -14.86 -8.57
CA ASN A 269 -40.94 -15.34 -8.04
C ASN A 269 -40.15 -14.29 -7.21
N ALA A 270 -40.54 -13.01 -7.25
CA ALA A 270 -39.82 -11.96 -6.52
C ALA A 270 -40.10 -11.98 -5.01
N ASN A 271 -41.12 -12.71 -4.57
CA ASN A 271 -41.57 -12.73 -3.17
C ASN A 271 -41.19 -14.00 -2.38
N ASN A 272 -40.40 -14.90 -3.00
CA ASN A 272 -40.01 -16.18 -2.42
C ASN A 272 -39.02 -16.08 -1.25
N SER A 273 -38.42 -14.91 -1.04
CA SER A 273 -37.42 -14.68 -0.01
C SER A 273 -37.96 -13.87 1.17
N ARG A 274 -37.57 -14.25 2.37
CA ARG A 274 -37.74 -13.44 3.59
C ARG A 274 -36.44 -13.32 4.35
N THR A 275 -36.11 -12.11 4.78
CA THR A 275 -35.00 -11.84 5.71
C THR A 275 -35.57 -11.25 7.01
N THR A 276 -35.02 -11.63 8.16
CA THR A 276 -35.45 -11.06 9.45
C THR A 276 -34.98 -9.62 9.61
N ALA A 277 -35.79 -8.78 10.28
CA ALA A 277 -35.45 -7.38 10.54
C ALA A 277 -34.32 -7.23 11.57
N THR A 278 -34.24 -8.15 12.54
CA THR A 278 -33.14 -8.24 13.48
C THR A 278 -32.25 -9.43 13.12
N PRO A 279 -30.92 -9.30 13.23
CA PRO A 279 -30.02 -10.41 13.02
C PRO A 279 -30.06 -11.40 14.19
N LEU A 280 -29.70 -12.65 13.92
CA LEU A 280 -29.32 -13.64 14.93
C LEU A 280 -27.99 -13.19 15.55
N VAL A 281 -27.98 -12.91 16.85
CA VAL A 281 -26.76 -12.57 17.59
C VAL A 281 -26.31 -13.79 18.37
N VAL A 282 -25.15 -14.32 18.00
CA VAL A 282 -24.46 -15.39 18.72
C VAL A 282 -23.50 -14.73 19.70
N GLY A 283 -23.78 -14.89 20.99
CA GLY A 283 -22.96 -14.40 22.08
C GLY A 283 -21.75 -15.29 22.36
N GLN A 284 -20.92 -14.85 23.28
CA GLN A 284 -19.83 -15.66 23.78
C GLN A 284 -20.32 -16.65 24.85
N SER A 285 -19.65 -17.79 24.97
CA SER A 285 -19.94 -18.75 26.03
C SER A 285 -19.65 -18.16 27.41
N PRO A 286 -20.45 -18.46 28.45
CA PRO A 286 -20.15 -18.08 29.83
C PRO A 286 -18.82 -18.70 30.30
N GLY A 287 -17.91 -17.89 30.86
CA GLY A 287 -16.60 -18.33 31.35
C GLY A 287 -15.44 -17.40 30.98
N PRO A 288 -14.22 -17.65 31.52
CA PRO A 288 -13.00 -16.97 31.09
C PRO A 288 -12.53 -17.47 29.72
N ASP A 289 -11.84 -16.62 28.97
CA ASP A 289 -11.30 -16.94 27.65
C ASP A 289 -10.14 -16.00 27.31
N LEU A 290 -8.91 -16.47 27.48
CA LEU A 290 -7.66 -15.78 27.29
C LEU A 290 -7.18 -16.00 25.87
N GLU A 291 -6.74 -14.92 25.24
CA GLU A 291 -6.06 -14.97 23.97
C GLU A 291 -4.83 -14.08 24.00
N VAL A 292 -3.78 -14.49 23.29
CA VAL A 292 -2.62 -13.63 23.12
C VAL A 292 -2.86 -12.71 21.94
N ARG A 293 -2.76 -11.40 22.16
CA ARG A 293 -2.97 -10.36 21.15
C ARG A 293 -1.69 -9.93 20.46
N SER A 294 -0.58 -9.85 21.20
CA SER A 294 0.70 -9.43 20.63
C SER A 294 1.88 -9.86 21.51
N ILE A 295 3.06 -9.84 20.90
CA ILE A 295 4.35 -10.01 21.57
C ILE A 295 5.19 -8.78 21.21
N SER A 296 5.66 -8.00 22.17
CA SER A 296 6.66 -6.94 21.94
C SER A 296 8.04 -7.41 22.40
N SER A 297 9.08 -6.95 21.71
CA SER A 297 10.49 -7.20 22.04
C SER A 297 11.18 -5.87 22.33
N SER A 298 12.11 -5.88 23.28
CA SER A 298 13.00 -4.75 23.54
C SER A 298 14.45 -5.23 23.52
N PRO A 299 15.30 -4.70 22.61
CA PRO A 299 14.94 -3.74 21.55
C PRO A 299 14.01 -4.34 20.48
N ALA A 300 13.26 -3.49 19.78
CA ALA A 300 12.28 -3.93 18.77
C ALA A 300 12.95 -4.57 17.53
N ALA A 301 14.13 -4.07 17.15
CA ALA A 301 14.99 -4.59 16.09
C ALA A 301 16.39 -4.89 16.68
N PRO A 302 16.59 -6.07 17.30
CA PRO A 302 17.86 -6.38 17.95
C PRO A 302 18.99 -6.58 16.94
N ALA A 303 20.15 -5.99 17.23
CA ALA A 303 21.41 -6.35 16.59
C ALA A 303 21.82 -7.78 17.00
N VAL A 304 22.62 -8.43 16.17
CA VAL A 304 23.21 -9.74 16.50
C VAL A 304 24.02 -9.62 17.79
N GLY A 305 23.78 -10.53 18.74
CA GLY A 305 24.41 -10.56 20.06
C GLY A 305 23.69 -9.78 21.16
N ALA A 306 22.69 -8.95 20.83
CA ALA A 306 21.94 -8.17 21.82
C ALA A 306 21.08 -9.05 22.72
N ALA A 307 20.95 -8.69 24.00
CA ALA A 307 19.98 -9.30 24.90
C ALA A 307 18.58 -8.72 24.64
N VAL A 308 17.60 -9.58 24.44
CA VAL A 308 16.21 -9.22 24.10
C VAL A 308 15.29 -9.64 25.23
N THR A 309 14.46 -8.70 25.67
CA THR A 309 13.36 -8.95 26.62
C THR A 309 12.02 -8.88 25.91
N PHE A 310 10.98 -9.49 26.49
CA PHE A 310 9.67 -9.57 25.83
C PHE A 310 8.52 -9.21 26.77
N THR A 311 7.47 -8.65 26.19
CA THR A 311 6.17 -8.45 26.85
C THR A 311 5.08 -9.04 25.98
N VAL A 312 4.12 -9.74 26.59
CA VAL A 312 3.02 -10.41 25.88
C VAL A 312 1.70 -9.78 26.31
N ALA A 313 0.91 -9.29 25.36
CA ALA A 313 -0.43 -8.80 25.64
C ALA A 313 -1.41 -9.97 25.67
N VAL A 314 -1.97 -10.28 26.84
CA VAL A 314 -2.98 -11.32 27.05
C VAL A 314 -4.34 -10.65 27.29
N HIS A 315 -5.30 -10.92 26.43
CA HIS A 315 -6.65 -10.40 26.52
C HIS A 315 -7.60 -11.48 27.04
N ASN A 316 -8.41 -11.17 28.04
CA ASN A 316 -9.51 -12.04 28.43
C ASN A 316 -10.75 -11.62 27.65
N ARG A 317 -11.00 -12.23 26.49
CA ARG A 317 -12.23 -12.00 25.76
C ARG A 317 -13.45 -12.54 26.50
N GLY A 318 -13.28 -13.44 27.48
CA GLY A 318 -14.35 -14.12 28.21
C GLY A 318 -15.29 -13.20 28.99
N THR A 319 -16.37 -13.78 29.50
CA THR A 319 -17.39 -13.08 30.32
C THR A 319 -17.10 -13.12 31.82
N SER A 320 -16.14 -13.94 32.26
CA SER A 320 -15.69 -14.05 33.65
C SER A 320 -14.24 -13.61 33.80
N ALA A 321 -13.90 -12.99 34.94
CA ALA A 321 -12.54 -12.58 35.25
C ALA A 321 -11.61 -13.78 35.53
N VAL A 322 -10.33 -13.63 35.20
CA VAL A 322 -9.26 -14.56 35.54
C VAL A 322 -8.43 -13.99 36.68
N GLY A 323 -8.18 -14.79 37.73
CA GLY A 323 -7.31 -14.41 38.84
C GLY A 323 -5.83 -14.32 38.41
N ALA A 324 -5.02 -13.61 39.19
CA ALA A 324 -3.57 -13.58 38.94
C ALA A 324 -2.95 -14.98 39.10
N GLY A 325 -1.90 -15.27 38.33
CA GLY A 325 -1.08 -16.47 38.52
C GLY A 325 -1.04 -17.45 37.34
N THR A 326 -1.78 -17.22 36.25
CA THR A 326 -1.61 -18.02 35.03
C THR A 326 -0.24 -17.78 34.42
N VAL A 327 0.35 -18.82 33.81
CA VAL A 327 1.69 -18.74 33.21
C VAL A 327 1.56 -18.31 31.75
N THR A 328 2.16 -17.18 31.39
CA THR A 328 2.34 -16.82 29.98
C THR A 328 3.70 -17.32 29.52
N ARG A 329 3.72 -18.32 28.64
CA ARG A 329 4.97 -18.91 28.12
C ARG A 329 5.32 -18.28 26.79
N LEU A 330 6.58 -17.92 26.59
CA LEU A 330 7.13 -17.49 25.31
C LEU A 330 8.23 -18.45 24.89
N THR A 331 8.13 -19.00 23.68
CA THR A 331 9.24 -19.71 23.03
C THR A 331 9.85 -18.84 21.93
N VAL A 332 11.18 -18.82 21.87
CA VAL A 332 11.97 -18.14 20.84
C VAL A 332 13.14 -19.03 20.43
N GLY A 333 13.08 -19.58 19.22
CA GLY A 333 13.99 -20.66 18.80
C GLY A 333 13.89 -21.85 19.76
N SER A 334 15.02 -22.29 20.33
CA SER A 334 15.07 -23.33 21.36
C SER A 334 14.87 -22.82 22.79
N THR A 335 14.75 -21.51 23.01
CA THR A 335 14.64 -20.91 24.34
C THR A 335 13.18 -20.84 24.76
N THR A 336 12.88 -21.21 26.01
CA THR A 336 11.56 -21.05 26.63
C THR A 336 11.68 -20.11 27.81
N LEU A 337 10.88 -19.04 27.81
CA LEU A 337 10.79 -18.04 28.87
C LEU A 337 9.35 -18.02 29.41
N ASN A 338 9.17 -17.60 30.66
CA ASN A 338 7.84 -17.52 31.28
C ASN A 338 7.63 -16.17 31.97
N GLY A 339 6.41 -15.66 31.92
CA GLY A 339 5.89 -14.59 32.75
C GLY A 339 4.70 -15.08 33.58
N THR A 340 4.36 -14.37 34.63
CA THR A 340 3.15 -14.61 35.43
C THR A 340 2.15 -13.51 35.13
N ALA A 341 0.97 -13.87 34.64
CA ALA A 341 -0.06 -12.89 34.32
C ALA A 341 -0.69 -12.31 35.61
N PRO A 342 -0.98 -10.99 35.64
CA PRO A 342 -1.80 -10.40 36.70
C PRO A 342 -3.26 -10.87 36.56
N ALA A 343 -4.14 -10.43 37.46
CA ALA A 343 -5.57 -10.68 37.30
C ALA A 343 -6.09 -9.93 36.06
N ILE A 344 -6.90 -10.60 35.23
CA ILE A 344 -7.44 -10.05 33.98
C ILE A 344 -8.97 -10.09 34.04
N ALA A 345 -9.59 -8.91 34.18
CA ALA A 345 -11.04 -8.78 34.15
C ALA A 345 -11.62 -9.21 32.78
N ALA A 346 -12.91 -9.56 32.76
CA ALA A 346 -13.63 -9.82 31.51
C ALA A 346 -13.53 -8.62 30.56
N GLY A 347 -13.14 -8.85 29.30
CA GLY A 347 -12.91 -7.83 28.28
C GLY A 347 -11.64 -6.98 28.45
N ALA A 348 -10.78 -7.28 29.43
CA ALA A 348 -9.54 -6.52 29.67
C ALA A 348 -8.31 -7.18 29.03
N THR A 349 -7.28 -6.37 28.77
CA THR A 349 -5.96 -6.82 28.31
C THR A 349 -4.92 -6.53 29.38
N ALA A 350 -4.05 -7.50 29.66
CA ALA A 350 -2.88 -7.32 30.52
C ALA A 350 -1.59 -7.50 29.72
N ASN A 351 -0.62 -6.62 29.94
CA ASN A 351 0.73 -6.77 29.41
C ASN A 351 1.58 -7.57 30.41
N VAL A 352 1.89 -8.82 30.05
CA VAL A 352 2.66 -9.75 30.87
C VAL A 352 4.14 -9.64 30.52
N THR A 353 4.95 -9.15 31.46
CA THR A 353 6.41 -9.16 31.33
C THR A 353 6.93 -10.59 31.40
N ILE A 354 7.74 -10.98 30.42
CA ILE A 354 8.37 -12.30 30.37
C ILE A 354 9.71 -12.25 31.08
N GLY A 355 9.92 -13.13 32.05
CA GLY A 355 11.16 -13.19 32.83
C GLY A 355 12.33 -13.77 32.02
N GLY A 356 13.52 -13.18 32.20
CA GLY A 356 14.75 -13.57 31.50
C GLY A 356 14.98 -12.78 30.20
N SER A 357 16.00 -13.18 29.44
CA SER A 357 16.34 -12.58 28.15
C SER A 357 16.76 -13.64 27.14
N TRP A 358 16.57 -13.35 25.86
CA TRP A 358 17.09 -14.14 24.74
C TRP A 358 18.24 -13.39 24.07
N THR A 359 19.37 -14.05 23.80
CA THR A 359 20.46 -13.43 23.04
C THR A 359 20.17 -13.58 21.55
N ALA A 360 20.07 -12.45 20.86
CA ALA A 360 19.73 -12.39 19.45
C ALA A 360 20.84 -13.02 18.59
N ALA A 361 20.50 -13.98 17.73
CA ALA A 361 21.41 -14.57 16.76
C ALA A 361 20.98 -14.15 15.35
N SER A 362 21.94 -14.01 14.43
CA SER A 362 21.66 -13.61 13.05
C SER A 362 20.58 -14.48 12.39
N GLY A 363 19.67 -13.86 11.67
CA GLY A 363 18.52 -14.50 11.02
C GLY A 363 17.18 -14.23 11.71
N GLY A 364 16.18 -15.02 11.35
CA GLY A 364 14.84 -14.97 11.95
C GLY A 364 14.66 -16.01 13.06
N ALA A 365 13.80 -15.70 14.04
CA ALA A 365 13.27 -16.66 15.00
C ALA A 365 11.75 -16.49 15.09
N THR A 366 11.02 -17.59 15.25
CA THR A 366 9.57 -17.52 15.55
C THR A 366 9.40 -17.36 17.05
N LEU A 367 8.77 -16.26 17.46
CA LEU A 367 8.24 -16.04 18.80
C LEU A 367 6.88 -16.72 18.89
N THR A 368 6.65 -17.62 19.84
CA THR A 368 5.33 -18.19 20.12
C THR A 368 4.99 -17.95 21.58
N ALA A 369 3.97 -17.14 21.83
CA ALA A 369 3.45 -16.90 23.16
C ALA A 369 2.17 -17.70 23.38
N THR A 370 2.05 -18.33 24.54
CA THR A 370 0.87 -19.08 24.98
C THR A 370 0.40 -18.53 26.33
N ALA A 371 -0.82 -18.00 26.38
CA ALA A 371 -1.53 -17.66 27.61
C ALA A 371 -1.93 -18.95 28.35
N ASP A 372 -1.96 -18.88 29.68
CA ASP A 372 -2.21 -20.01 30.57
C ASP A 372 -1.55 -21.34 30.15
N ALA A 373 -0.25 -21.30 29.85
CA ALA A 373 0.52 -22.41 29.29
C ALA A 373 0.68 -23.63 30.23
N THR A 374 0.03 -23.61 31.40
CA THR A 374 -0.05 -24.69 32.38
C THR A 374 -1.49 -25.21 32.57
N ASN A 375 -2.46 -24.67 31.83
CA ASN A 375 -3.89 -24.98 31.91
C ASN A 375 -4.43 -24.86 33.35
N LEU A 376 -4.11 -23.75 34.02
CA LEU A 376 -4.55 -23.49 35.39
C LEU A 376 -6.04 -23.11 35.44
N VAL A 377 -6.55 -22.46 34.39
CA VAL A 377 -7.91 -21.98 34.25
C VAL A 377 -8.59 -22.78 33.14
N ALA A 378 -9.81 -23.26 33.41
CA ALA A 378 -10.62 -23.89 32.36
C ALA A 378 -11.30 -22.78 31.53
N GLU A 379 -10.97 -22.72 30.24
CA GLU A 379 -11.38 -21.64 29.36
C GLU A 379 -12.52 -22.06 28.44
N THR A 380 -13.29 -21.10 27.93
CA THR A 380 -14.35 -21.40 26.95
C THR A 380 -13.80 -21.79 25.58
N SER A 381 -12.56 -21.42 25.30
CA SER A 381 -11.81 -21.82 24.12
C SER A 381 -10.34 -21.93 24.49
N GLU A 382 -9.74 -23.09 24.22
CA GLU A 382 -8.30 -23.35 24.45
C GLU A 382 -7.48 -23.13 23.16
N THR A 383 -8.15 -22.88 22.04
CA THR A 383 -7.52 -22.87 20.70
C THR A 383 -6.96 -21.51 20.29
N ASN A 384 -7.27 -20.45 21.05
CA ASN A 384 -6.87 -19.06 20.82
C ASN A 384 -5.85 -18.54 21.85
N ASN A 385 -5.37 -19.42 22.75
CA ASN A 385 -4.37 -19.06 23.75
C ASN A 385 -2.98 -18.77 23.16
N THR A 386 -2.74 -19.11 21.90
CA THR A 386 -1.41 -19.04 21.28
C THR A 386 -1.36 -18.01 20.16
N PHE A 387 -0.33 -17.16 20.19
CA PHE A 387 0.00 -16.22 19.13
C PHE A 387 1.48 -16.39 18.76
N ALA A 388 1.77 -16.46 17.47
CA ALA A 388 3.13 -16.51 16.98
C ALA A 388 3.43 -15.33 16.06
N ARG A 389 4.65 -14.79 16.15
CA ARG A 389 5.19 -13.86 15.16
C ARG A 389 6.67 -14.10 14.95
N SER A 390 7.18 -13.76 13.77
CA SER A 390 8.62 -13.73 13.54
C SER A 390 9.25 -12.52 14.25
N ILE A 391 10.46 -12.72 14.77
CA ILE A 391 11.42 -11.65 15.07
C ILE A 391 12.61 -11.85 14.14
N VAL A 392 13.04 -10.77 13.51
CA VAL A 392 14.23 -10.79 12.69
C VAL A 392 15.34 -10.01 13.39
N VAL A 393 16.50 -10.63 13.47
CA VAL A 393 17.70 -10.09 14.11
C VAL A 393 18.69 -9.67 13.04
N GLY A 394 19.37 -8.54 13.28
CA GLY A 394 20.47 -8.09 12.44
C GLY A 394 20.04 -7.44 11.14
N ARG A 395 18.88 -6.77 11.12
CA ARG A 395 18.54 -5.82 10.05
C ARG A 395 19.29 -4.51 10.24
N GLY A 396 19.56 -3.83 9.13
CA GLY A 396 20.25 -2.55 9.15
C GLY A 396 21.76 -2.70 9.28
N ALA A 397 22.44 -1.56 9.21
CA ALA A 397 23.88 -1.45 9.42
C ALA A 397 24.22 -1.48 10.91
N ALA A 398 25.31 -2.18 11.24
CA ALA A 398 25.96 -2.08 12.53
C ALA A 398 26.78 -0.78 12.58
N VAL A 399 26.11 0.31 12.94
CA VAL A 399 26.71 1.64 13.08
C VAL A 399 27.27 1.85 14.50
N PRO A 400 28.35 2.63 14.65
CA PRO A 400 28.98 2.88 15.96
C PRO A 400 28.25 3.94 16.80
N TYR A 401 27.28 4.65 16.22
CA TYR A 401 26.50 5.67 16.89
C TYR A 401 25.15 5.14 17.38
N THR A 402 24.60 5.79 18.40
CA THR A 402 23.20 5.63 18.82
C THR A 402 22.40 6.82 18.32
N GLU A 403 21.34 6.55 17.56
CA GLU A 403 20.37 7.55 17.13
C GLU A 403 19.29 7.74 18.21
N LEU A 404 18.93 9.00 18.50
CA LEU A 404 17.92 9.38 19.46
C LEU A 404 16.97 10.41 18.84
N GLU A 405 15.69 10.07 18.76
CA GLU A 405 14.63 10.88 18.17
C GLU A 405 14.16 12.00 19.12
N ALA A 406 14.00 13.23 18.62
CA ALA A 406 13.69 14.41 19.43
C ALA A 406 12.32 14.33 20.11
N GLU A 407 11.31 13.77 19.45
CA GLU A 407 9.97 13.61 19.98
C GLU A 407 9.88 12.54 21.09
N LYS A 408 10.93 11.72 21.27
CA LYS A 408 11.04 10.75 22.37
C LYS A 408 11.85 11.29 23.56
N ALA A 409 12.48 12.46 23.41
CA ALA A 409 13.27 13.13 24.43
C ALA A 409 12.40 13.97 25.39
N ASP A 410 13.01 14.52 26.44
CA ASP A 410 12.37 15.58 27.24
C ASP A 410 12.49 16.90 26.49
N TYR A 411 11.41 17.65 26.28
CA TYR A 411 11.48 18.90 25.51
C TYR A 411 10.52 19.97 26.03
N GLU A 412 10.95 21.22 25.88
CA GLU A 412 10.11 22.41 25.97
C GLU A 412 10.12 23.07 24.60
N GLY A 413 9.05 22.88 23.85
CA GLY A 413 8.94 23.28 22.44
C GLY A 413 7.62 22.82 21.83
N THR A 414 7.48 22.95 20.51
CA THR A 414 6.27 22.51 19.78
C THR A 414 6.54 21.20 19.04
N LEU A 415 5.80 20.14 19.37
CA LEU A 415 5.84 18.90 18.61
C LEU A 415 5.19 19.09 17.22
N LEU A 416 5.91 18.71 16.18
CA LEU A 416 5.44 18.60 14.81
C LEU A 416 5.15 17.12 14.52
N ARG A 417 4.03 16.82 13.86
CA ARG A 417 3.63 15.46 13.49
C ARG A 417 2.94 15.46 12.14
N SER A 418 3.30 14.53 11.26
CA SER A 418 2.61 14.33 9.99
C SER A 418 1.28 13.60 10.19
N ASP A 419 0.32 13.84 9.30
CA ASP A 419 -0.80 12.93 9.15
C ASP A 419 -0.38 11.61 8.49
N ALA A 420 -1.33 10.68 8.40
CA ALA A 420 -1.13 9.35 7.84
C ALA A 420 -1.04 9.34 6.30
N GLU A 421 -1.58 10.36 5.62
CA GLU A 421 -1.51 10.52 4.16
C GLU A 421 -0.09 10.93 3.73
N ARG A 422 0.59 11.69 4.59
CA ARG A 422 1.97 12.17 4.37
C ARG A 422 2.05 12.91 3.03
N THR A 423 1.05 13.75 2.78
CA THR A 423 0.88 14.53 1.54
C THR A 423 2.23 15.14 1.13
N PHE A 424 2.63 14.85 -0.09
CA PHE A 424 3.94 15.15 -0.64
C PHE A 424 3.87 16.37 -1.55
N GLY A 425 4.99 17.07 -1.73
CA GLY A 425 5.05 18.25 -2.60
C GLY A 425 4.63 19.56 -1.94
N HIS A 426 4.27 19.54 -0.66
CA HIS A 426 4.00 20.73 0.15
C HIS A 426 5.04 20.94 1.26
N THR A 427 5.19 22.19 1.69
CA THR A 427 6.10 22.54 2.80
C THR A 427 5.61 21.93 4.11
N ASN A 428 6.18 20.79 4.50
CA ASN A 428 5.84 20.11 5.74
C ASN A 428 7.09 19.49 6.39
N PHE A 429 7.51 20.07 7.50
CA PHE A 429 8.68 19.57 8.24
C PHE A 429 8.44 18.19 8.83
N ALA A 430 7.23 17.91 9.32
CA ALA A 430 6.95 16.66 9.98
C ALA A 430 6.97 15.48 9.01
N SER A 431 6.49 15.66 7.77
CA SER A 431 6.60 14.60 6.75
C SER A 431 8.06 14.28 6.43
N GLU A 432 8.97 15.27 6.44
CA GLU A 432 10.41 15.07 6.20
C GLU A 432 11.24 14.73 7.46
N SER A 433 10.59 14.57 8.61
CA SER A 433 11.24 14.19 9.88
C SER A 433 11.35 12.66 10.01
N SER A 434 12.40 12.18 10.68
CA SER A 434 12.47 10.78 11.09
C SER A 434 11.29 10.45 11.99
N GLY A 435 10.74 9.24 11.87
CA GLY A 435 9.52 8.89 12.60
C GLY A 435 8.27 9.72 12.23
N ARG A 436 8.39 10.65 11.26
CA ARG A 436 7.40 11.65 10.87
C ARG A 436 7.03 12.66 11.95
N GLU A 437 7.95 12.88 12.89
CA GLU A 437 7.78 13.76 14.05
C GLU A 437 9.07 14.51 14.37
N SER A 438 8.99 15.75 14.83
CA SER A 438 10.17 16.53 15.27
C SER A 438 9.76 17.62 16.26
N VAL A 439 10.72 18.27 16.91
CA VAL A 439 10.45 19.33 17.89
C VAL A 439 10.93 20.69 17.38
N ARG A 440 10.02 21.66 17.36
CA ARG A 440 10.29 23.04 16.96
C ARG A 440 10.49 23.96 18.15
N LEU A 441 11.59 24.71 18.14
CA LEU A 441 11.99 25.71 19.13
C LEU A 441 11.83 27.13 18.55
N ASN A 442 10.87 27.90 19.06
CA ASN A 442 10.52 29.26 18.63
C ASN A 442 10.93 30.36 19.61
N SER A 443 11.24 30.01 20.86
CA SER A 443 11.52 30.99 21.92
C SER A 443 12.83 30.70 22.63
N THR A 444 13.50 31.75 23.14
CA THR A 444 14.66 31.58 24.01
C THR A 444 14.28 30.77 25.25
N GLY A 445 15.08 29.75 25.58
CA GLY A 445 14.87 28.82 26.69
C GLY A 445 14.22 27.49 26.27
N GLU A 446 13.58 27.42 25.10
CA GLU A 446 13.04 26.17 24.56
C GLU A 446 14.19 25.20 24.20
N TYR A 447 13.96 23.90 24.43
CA TYR A 447 15.00 22.88 24.35
C TYR A 447 14.48 21.49 23.95
N VAL A 448 15.41 20.61 23.55
CA VAL A 448 15.26 19.15 23.51
C VAL A 448 16.43 18.51 24.29
N GLU A 449 16.14 17.64 25.25
CA GLU A 449 17.08 17.00 26.16
C GLU A 449 17.03 15.46 26.04
N PHE A 450 18.10 14.92 25.48
CA PHE A 450 18.31 13.51 25.22
C PHE A 450 19.11 12.86 26.34
N THR A 451 18.82 11.60 26.67
CA THR A 451 19.62 10.81 27.63
C THR A 451 20.45 9.78 26.88
N SER A 452 21.78 9.83 27.01
CA SER A 452 22.67 8.90 26.32
C SER A 452 22.52 7.46 26.84
N THR A 453 22.47 6.49 25.92
CA THR A 453 22.46 5.06 26.26
C THR A 453 23.81 4.37 26.07
N ALA A 454 24.78 5.11 25.50
CA ALA A 454 26.17 4.74 25.30
C ALA A 454 27.07 5.93 25.71
N PRO A 455 28.35 5.73 26.03
CA PRO A 455 29.29 6.83 26.14
C PRO A 455 29.39 7.58 24.80
N ALA A 456 29.65 8.88 24.83
CA ALA A 456 29.73 9.69 23.62
C ALA A 456 30.74 10.83 23.76
N ASN A 457 31.44 11.12 22.68
CA ASN A 457 32.33 12.29 22.54
C ASN A 457 32.12 13.00 21.19
N SER A 458 31.02 12.70 20.50
CA SER A 458 30.57 13.42 19.32
C SER A 458 29.05 13.50 19.30
N ILE A 459 28.56 14.42 18.50
CA ILE A 459 27.15 14.61 18.20
C ILE A 459 26.97 14.92 16.72
N VAL A 460 25.98 14.31 16.08
CA VAL A 460 25.36 14.79 14.85
C VAL A 460 23.95 15.25 15.19
N VAL A 461 23.52 16.38 14.66
CA VAL A 461 22.18 16.94 14.84
C VAL A 461 21.53 17.07 13.48
N ARG A 462 20.46 16.29 13.24
CA ARG A 462 19.60 16.53 12.06
C ARG A 462 18.63 17.65 12.41
N ASN A 463 18.72 18.74 11.65
CA ASN A 463 18.05 19.98 12.01
C ASN A 463 17.55 20.76 10.79
N SER A 464 16.65 21.70 11.05
CA SER A 464 16.24 22.72 10.10
C SER A 464 16.21 24.09 10.76
N ILE A 465 16.88 25.05 10.11
CA ILE A 465 16.78 26.48 10.40
C ILE A 465 16.21 27.19 9.15
N PRO A 466 15.64 28.40 9.27
CA PRO A 466 15.12 29.13 8.13
C PRO A 466 16.20 29.37 7.08
N ASP A 467 15.84 29.29 5.81
CA ASP A 467 16.65 29.78 4.70
C ASP A 467 16.87 31.31 4.80
N ALA A 468 17.83 31.83 4.04
CA ALA A 468 17.98 33.25 3.81
C ALA A 468 16.83 33.80 2.96
N PRO A 469 16.40 35.07 3.15
CA PRO A 469 15.29 35.66 2.39
C PRO A 469 15.44 35.62 0.85
N GLY A 470 16.67 35.52 0.34
CA GLY A 470 16.99 35.43 -1.08
C GLY A 470 17.43 34.04 -1.55
N GLY A 471 17.37 33.02 -0.69
CA GLY A 471 17.94 31.70 -0.94
C GLY A 471 19.43 31.63 -0.64
N GLY A 472 20.02 30.46 -0.90
CA GLY A 472 21.45 30.20 -0.69
C GLY A 472 21.83 29.87 0.75
N GLY A 473 20.85 29.75 1.66
CA GLY A 473 21.04 29.37 3.04
C GLY A 473 21.62 30.46 3.94
N ARG A 474 21.69 30.11 5.21
CA ARG A 474 22.29 30.92 6.28
C ARG A 474 22.89 30.04 7.36
N GLU A 475 23.80 30.64 8.12
CA GLU A 475 24.38 30.05 9.32
C GLU A 475 23.65 30.53 10.58
N ALA A 476 23.55 29.66 11.58
CA ALA A 476 23.08 29.95 12.93
C ALA A 476 23.81 29.06 13.94
N THR A 477 23.51 29.24 15.24
CA THR A 477 24.00 28.34 16.28
C THR A 477 22.86 27.83 17.15
N ILE A 478 23.06 26.67 17.79
CA ILE A 478 22.26 26.16 18.89
C ILE A 478 23.19 25.79 20.06
N SER A 479 22.81 26.12 21.28
CA SER A 479 23.62 25.86 22.47
C SER A 479 23.44 24.41 22.92
N LEU A 480 24.56 23.70 23.13
CA LEU A 480 24.62 22.34 23.65
C LEU A 480 25.04 22.35 25.11
N TYR A 481 24.26 21.65 25.94
CA TYR A 481 24.54 21.41 27.34
C TYR A 481 24.67 19.91 27.62
N ALA A 482 25.44 19.55 28.64
CA ALA A 482 25.55 18.20 29.18
C ALA A 482 25.31 18.26 30.70
N ASP A 483 24.32 17.53 31.19
CA ASP A 483 23.91 17.53 32.61
C ASP A 483 23.63 18.94 33.17
N GLY A 484 23.14 19.83 32.31
CA GLY A 484 22.83 21.23 32.63
C GLY A 484 24.01 22.20 32.56
N GLU A 485 25.23 21.72 32.29
CA GLU A 485 26.41 22.55 32.08
C GLU A 485 26.60 22.87 30.60
N PHE A 486 26.93 24.12 30.28
CA PHE A 486 27.18 24.53 28.90
C PHE A 486 28.45 23.86 28.36
N VAL A 487 28.33 23.18 27.23
CA VAL A 487 29.45 22.47 26.57
C VAL A 487 30.04 23.36 25.47
N ARG A 488 29.21 23.71 24.48
CA ARG A 488 29.58 24.52 23.32
C ARG A 488 28.35 24.96 22.55
N LYS A 489 28.54 25.84 21.57
CA LYS A 489 27.58 26.00 20.46
C LYS A 489 27.87 24.99 19.35
N ILE A 490 26.80 24.51 18.72
CA ILE A 490 26.83 23.74 17.48
C ILE A 490 26.47 24.68 16.34
N ASP A 491 27.31 24.73 15.33
CA ASP A 491 27.08 25.51 14.11
C ASP A 491 26.06 24.78 13.24
N LEU A 492 25.00 25.48 12.83
CA LEU A 492 23.92 24.98 11.99
C LEU A 492 23.89 25.77 10.67
N SER A 493 23.61 25.08 9.57
CA SER A 493 23.49 25.70 8.25
C SER A 493 22.21 25.28 7.53
N SER A 494 21.64 26.18 6.73
CA SER A 494 20.60 25.87 5.73
C SER A 494 21.12 25.86 4.29
N LYS A 495 22.44 25.97 4.10
CA LYS A 495 23.07 26.07 2.76
C LYS A 495 22.76 24.90 1.83
N HIS A 496 22.62 23.69 2.38
CA HIS A 496 22.41 22.46 1.62
C HIS A 496 21.00 21.87 1.76
N SER A 497 20.09 22.62 2.38
CA SER A 497 18.66 22.35 2.48
C SER A 497 17.87 23.41 1.70
N TRP A 498 16.53 23.36 1.78
CA TRP A 498 15.61 24.31 1.15
C TRP A 498 15.68 24.35 -0.37
N LEU A 499 14.86 23.50 -0.98
CA LEU A 499 14.60 23.52 -2.41
C LEU A 499 13.14 23.88 -2.69
N TYR A 500 12.89 24.68 -3.73
CA TYR A 500 11.61 25.33 -4.00
C TYR A 500 11.01 24.91 -5.35
N GLY A 501 9.68 25.01 -5.54
CA GLY A 501 9.00 24.83 -6.85
C GLY A 501 8.06 23.61 -6.99
N ASN A 502 8.10 22.86 -8.10
CA ASN A 502 7.43 21.55 -8.30
C ASN A 502 8.45 20.38 -8.28
N THR A 503 8.08 19.22 -7.74
CA THR A 503 8.90 17.99 -7.64
C THR A 503 8.84 17.07 -8.86
N ASP A 504 7.89 17.25 -9.80
CA ASP A 504 7.66 16.29 -10.88
C ASP A 504 8.91 16.09 -11.75
N SER A 505 9.61 17.15 -12.14
CA SER A 505 10.86 17.00 -12.88
C SER A 505 12.04 16.64 -11.94
N PRO A 506 12.97 15.72 -12.34
CA PRO A 506 14.23 15.46 -11.65
C PRO A 506 15.02 16.73 -11.30
N GLU A 507 15.00 17.70 -12.20
CA GLU A 507 15.65 18.99 -12.08
C GLU A 507 14.65 20.15 -11.86
N GLY A 508 13.40 19.87 -11.48
CA GLY A 508 12.33 20.88 -11.34
C GLY A 508 12.44 21.79 -10.11
N LEU A 509 13.43 21.52 -9.26
CA LEU A 509 13.69 22.23 -8.01
C LEU A 509 14.62 23.42 -8.24
N THR A 510 14.45 24.50 -7.49
CA THR A 510 15.35 25.68 -7.50
C THR A 510 15.81 26.02 -6.08
N ASN A 511 16.96 26.66 -5.93
CA ASN A 511 17.44 27.23 -4.67
C ASN A 511 16.95 28.67 -4.41
N THR A 512 16.12 29.20 -5.31
CA THR A 512 15.50 30.53 -5.18
C THR A 512 14.16 30.41 -4.46
N PRO A 513 13.95 31.12 -3.34
CA PRO A 513 12.70 31.04 -2.58
C PRO A 513 11.46 31.38 -3.39
N GLY A 514 10.47 30.48 -3.36
CA GLY A 514 9.15 30.67 -3.98
C GLY A 514 8.30 29.40 -3.95
N GLY A 515 6.98 29.54 -3.86
CA GLY A 515 6.08 28.38 -3.77
C GLY A 515 6.35 27.51 -2.54
N ASP A 516 6.12 26.20 -2.68
CA ASP A 516 6.42 25.21 -1.63
C ASP A 516 7.91 24.86 -1.57
N ALA A 517 8.41 24.68 -0.35
CA ALA A 517 9.76 24.26 -0.03
C ALA A 517 9.80 22.78 0.39
N ARG A 518 10.94 22.13 0.16
CA ARG A 518 11.24 20.74 0.53
C ARG A 518 12.73 20.54 0.76
N ARG A 519 13.12 19.32 1.13
CA ARG A 519 14.49 18.97 1.54
C ARG A 519 14.90 19.94 2.65
N LEU A 520 14.04 20.02 3.66
CA LEU A 520 14.00 21.07 4.68
C LEU A 520 15.08 20.87 5.74
N PHE A 521 15.63 19.67 5.84
CA PHE A 521 16.61 19.28 6.84
C PHE A 521 18.00 19.08 6.24
N ASP A 522 18.99 19.39 7.07
CA ASP A 522 20.40 19.06 6.87
C ASP A 522 20.97 18.49 8.18
N GLU A 523 22.23 18.09 8.16
CA GLU A 523 22.94 17.62 9.35
C GLU A 523 24.10 18.53 9.74
N SER A 524 24.34 18.64 11.04
CA SER A 524 25.48 19.37 11.60
C SER A 524 26.17 18.51 12.64
N HIS A 525 27.50 18.48 12.65
CA HIS A 525 28.25 17.55 13.49
C HIS A 525 29.40 18.22 14.25
N ALA A 526 29.72 17.70 15.43
CA ALA A 526 30.82 18.17 16.24
C ALA A 526 31.48 17.05 17.06
N LEU A 527 32.81 17.10 17.16
CA LEU A 527 33.55 16.43 18.23
C LEU A 527 33.47 17.28 19.51
N LEU A 528 33.33 16.58 20.65
CA LEU A 528 33.32 17.16 21.98
C LEU A 528 34.72 17.04 22.60
N THR A 529 35.02 17.91 23.58
CA THR A 529 36.35 17.99 24.20
C THR A 529 36.66 16.82 25.13
N GLU A 530 35.65 16.07 25.54
CA GLU A 530 35.76 14.93 26.44
C GLU A 530 34.73 13.86 26.11
N THR A 531 34.91 12.68 26.72
CA THR A 531 33.95 11.57 26.61
C THR A 531 33.00 11.61 27.80
N TYR A 532 31.71 11.76 27.48
CA TYR A 532 30.62 11.73 28.44
C TYR A 532 30.16 10.29 28.68
N PRO A 533 29.84 9.90 29.92
CA PRO A 533 29.37 8.56 30.25
C PRO A 533 27.93 8.28 29.78
N VAL A 534 27.52 7.01 29.87
CA VAL A 534 26.10 6.61 29.73
C VAL A 534 25.25 7.35 30.75
N GLY A 535 24.04 7.76 30.34
CA GLY A 535 23.07 8.46 31.19
C GLY A 535 23.26 9.98 31.22
N THR A 536 24.26 10.51 30.52
CA THR A 536 24.46 11.96 30.35
C THR A 536 23.24 12.56 29.64
N LYS A 537 22.77 13.70 30.14
CA LYS A 537 21.68 14.48 29.55
C LYS A 537 22.23 15.53 28.59
N PHE A 538 22.16 15.25 27.30
CA PHE A 538 22.54 16.19 26.25
C PHE A 538 21.33 17.06 25.87
N ARG A 539 21.42 18.37 26.09
CA ARG A 539 20.35 19.32 25.79
C ARG A 539 20.76 20.28 24.68
N LEU A 540 20.00 20.31 23.60
CA LEU A 540 20.04 21.35 22.58
C LEU A 540 19.01 22.42 22.96
N GLN A 541 19.48 23.63 23.24
CA GLN A 541 18.65 24.73 23.75
C GLN A 541 18.86 25.99 22.90
N ARG A 542 17.76 26.68 22.59
CA ARG A 542 17.81 28.00 21.97
C ARG A 542 18.08 29.05 23.05
N ASP A 543 19.32 29.50 23.16
CA ASP A 543 19.70 30.59 24.06
C ASP A 543 19.51 31.97 23.43
N ALA A 544 19.75 33.03 24.21
CA ALA A 544 19.55 34.41 23.76
C ALA A 544 20.44 34.83 22.56
N SER A 545 21.53 34.09 22.33
CA SER A 545 22.44 34.32 21.20
C SER A 545 22.25 33.30 20.06
N ASP A 546 21.26 32.43 20.16
CA ASP A 546 20.82 31.53 19.10
C ASP A 546 19.67 32.23 18.35
N ASP A 547 20.02 32.86 17.23
CA ASP A 547 19.26 33.94 16.61
C ASP A 547 18.44 33.54 15.37
N ALA A 548 18.40 32.26 15.00
CA ALA A 548 17.49 31.79 13.96
C ALA A 548 16.03 31.98 14.39
N ALA A 549 15.15 32.30 13.45
CA ALA A 549 13.73 32.57 13.76
C ALA A 549 13.04 31.35 14.39
N PHE A 550 13.43 30.15 13.97
CA PHE A 550 13.06 28.88 14.57
C PHE A 550 14.20 27.88 14.43
N TYR A 551 14.13 26.81 15.22
CA TYR A 551 14.97 25.62 15.09
C TYR A 551 14.03 24.42 15.08
N ILE A 552 14.23 23.48 14.18
CA ILE A 552 13.52 22.20 14.23
C ILE A 552 14.59 21.13 14.43
N ILE A 553 14.46 20.40 15.54
CA ILE A 553 15.34 19.31 15.93
C ILE A 553 14.59 18.01 15.64
N ASP A 554 15.16 17.20 14.76
CA ASP A 554 14.60 15.91 14.35
C ASP A 554 15.18 14.79 15.20
N LEU A 555 16.50 14.63 15.15
CA LEU A 555 17.22 13.58 15.88
C LEU A 555 18.66 13.99 16.18
N ILE A 556 19.30 13.22 17.05
CA ILE A 556 20.75 13.25 17.23
C ILE A 556 21.37 11.87 17.08
N ASP A 557 22.58 11.80 16.51
CA ASP A 557 23.45 10.63 16.60
C ASP A 557 24.55 10.91 17.64
N LEU A 558 24.71 10.02 18.63
CA LEU A 558 25.79 10.07 19.63
C LEU A 558 26.76 8.91 19.41
N GLU A 559 28.04 9.21 19.28
CA GLU A 559 29.11 8.22 19.04
C GLU A 559 30.26 8.40 20.04
N GLN A 560 30.87 7.30 20.48
CA GLN A 560 32.19 7.33 21.10
C GLN A 560 33.25 7.14 20.02
N VAL A 561 33.64 8.25 19.40
CA VAL A 561 34.66 8.31 18.35
C VAL A 561 36.03 7.97 18.93
N ALA A 562 36.74 7.05 18.28
CA ALA A 562 38.12 6.73 18.63
C ALA A 562 39.07 7.90 18.34
N ALA A 563 40.21 7.94 19.02
CA ALA A 563 41.29 8.85 18.66
C ALA A 563 41.73 8.63 17.20
N PRO A 564 42.24 9.67 16.50
CA PRO A 564 42.70 9.52 15.12
C PRO A 564 43.77 8.43 15.03
N SER A 565 43.66 7.56 14.02
CA SER A 565 44.64 6.51 13.81
C SER A 565 45.99 7.08 13.37
N SER A 566 47.08 6.39 13.72
CA SER A 566 48.42 6.76 13.31
C SER A 566 48.71 6.30 11.88
N GLN A 567 49.61 7.01 11.18
CA GLN A 567 50.09 6.63 9.85
C GLN A 567 50.52 5.14 9.80
N PRO A 568 49.89 4.32 8.94
CA PRO A 568 50.29 2.93 8.76
C PRO A 568 51.70 2.81 8.18
N SER A 569 52.40 1.73 8.52
CA SER A 569 53.69 1.39 7.92
C SER A 569 53.59 1.28 6.40
N GLY A 570 54.56 1.83 5.68
CA GLY A 570 54.61 1.83 4.20
C GLY A 570 53.82 2.97 3.55
N CYS A 571 52.85 3.56 4.23
CA CYS A 571 52.14 4.72 3.66
C CYS A 571 53.00 5.99 3.75
N VAL A 572 52.80 6.91 2.82
CA VAL A 572 53.43 8.24 2.82
C VAL A 572 52.36 9.32 2.91
N SER A 573 52.58 10.30 3.80
CA SER A 573 51.61 11.37 4.05
C SER A 573 51.53 12.38 2.90
N ILE A 574 50.32 12.85 2.61
CA ILE A 574 50.08 13.99 1.69
C ILE A 574 50.83 15.26 2.09
N THR A 575 51.20 15.44 3.37
CA THR A 575 52.01 16.59 3.82
C THR A 575 53.43 16.56 3.27
N THR A 576 53.98 15.38 2.99
CA THR A 576 55.27 15.22 2.29
C THR A 576 55.21 15.77 0.87
N TYR A 577 54.02 15.77 0.28
CA TYR A 577 53.73 16.33 -1.04
C TYR A 577 53.28 17.79 -0.98
N GLY A 578 53.29 18.42 0.19
CA GLY A 578 53.04 19.86 0.38
C GLY A 578 51.63 20.25 0.83
N ALA A 579 50.77 19.28 1.16
CA ALA A 579 49.46 19.58 1.76
C ALA A 579 49.62 20.14 3.19
N VAL A 580 48.74 21.06 3.60
CA VAL A 580 48.76 21.66 4.95
C VAL A 580 47.34 21.66 5.54
N ALA A 581 47.16 20.93 6.65
CA ALA A 581 45.84 20.80 7.27
C ALA A 581 45.29 22.14 7.78
N ASN A 582 43.98 22.35 7.62
CA ASN A 582 43.20 23.42 8.26
C ASN A 582 43.64 24.85 7.91
N ASP A 583 44.35 25.07 6.80
CA ASP A 583 44.80 26.41 6.41
C ASP A 583 43.84 27.13 5.43
N GLY A 584 42.82 26.41 4.94
CA GLY A 584 41.81 26.92 4.00
C GLY A 584 42.30 27.03 2.54
N LEU A 585 43.54 26.63 2.25
CA LEU A 585 44.14 26.64 0.93
C LEU A 585 43.92 25.31 0.22
N ASP A 586 43.92 25.32 -1.11
CA ASP A 586 43.71 24.13 -1.95
C ASP A 586 44.89 23.17 -1.89
N ASP A 587 44.63 21.94 -1.43
CA ASP A 587 45.58 20.84 -1.29
C ASP A 587 45.54 19.87 -2.48
N THR A 588 44.66 20.08 -3.47
CA THR A 588 44.42 19.14 -4.59
C THR A 588 45.72 18.68 -5.25
N ALA A 589 46.62 19.61 -5.58
CA ALA A 589 47.87 19.28 -6.26
C ALA A 589 48.79 18.37 -5.42
N ALA A 590 48.77 18.51 -4.09
CA ALA A 590 49.54 17.64 -3.20
C ALA A 590 48.91 16.24 -3.10
N ILE A 591 47.59 16.17 -2.98
CA ILE A 591 46.83 14.90 -2.97
C ILE A 591 47.06 14.15 -4.29
N GLN A 592 46.91 14.83 -5.43
CA GLN A 592 47.13 14.26 -6.76
C GLN A 592 48.54 13.69 -6.91
N ARG A 593 49.59 14.41 -6.47
CA ARG A 593 50.97 13.90 -6.53
C ARG A 593 51.17 12.65 -5.68
N ALA A 594 50.59 12.61 -4.47
CA ALA A 594 50.69 11.43 -3.60
C ALA A 594 50.01 10.21 -4.24
N VAL A 595 48.80 10.42 -4.79
CA VAL A 595 48.04 9.37 -5.47
C VAL A 595 48.76 8.87 -6.72
N THR A 596 49.29 9.77 -7.55
CA THR A 596 50.10 9.39 -8.72
C THR A 596 51.37 8.63 -8.32
N ALA A 597 52.05 9.01 -7.24
CA ALA A 597 53.23 8.28 -6.75
C ALA A 597 52.86 6.84 -6.33
N ASN A 598 51.71 6.65 -5.68
CA ASN A 598 51.24 5.31 -5.33
C ASN A 598 50.86 4.49 -6.58
N GLN A 599 50.10 5.08 -7.50
CA GLN A 599 49.74 4.47 -8.78
C GLN A 599 50.96 4.05 -9.61
N ASN A 600 52.07 4.79 -9.52
CA ASN A 600 53.34 4.47 -10.18
C ASN A 600 54.19 3.41 -9.42
N GLY A 601 53.74 2.95 -8.25
CA GLY A 601 54.48 2.03 -7.40
C GLY A 601 55.68 2.65 -6.66
N GLU A 602 55.72 3.97 -6.51
CA GLU A 602 56.78 4.69 -5.80
C GLU A 602 56.60 4.65 -4.27
N ILE A 603 55.35 4.49 -3.82
CA ILE A 603 54.96 4.34 -2.40
C ILE A 603 53.90 3.23 -2.29
N ASP A 604 53.82 2.56 -1.15
CA ASP A 604 52.88 1.44 -0.96
C ASP A 604 51.43 1.92 -0.75
N CYS A 605 51.25 3.08 -0.14
CA CYS A 605 49.94 3.70 0.08
C CYS A 605 50.03 5.20 0.36
N VAL A 606 48.93 5.91 0.09
CA VAL A 606 48.73 7.32 0.47
C VAL A 606 48.13 7.40 1.87
N TRP A 607 48.71 8.25 2.72
CA TRP A 607 48.17 8.56 4.05
C TRP A 607 47.62 9.99 4.12
N ILE A 608 46.35 10.12 4.49
CA ILE A 608 45.68 11.39 4.78
C ILE A 608 45.60 11.52 6.31
N PRO A 609 46.39 12.41 6.95
CA PRO A 609 46.34 12.56 8.40
C PRO A 609 45.05 13.24 8.86
N ALA A 610 44.87 13.30 10.19
CA ALA A 610 43.81 14.09 10.79
C ALA A 610 43.96 15.57 10.40
N GLY A 611 42.86 16.19 10.00
CA GLY A 611 42.77 17.56 9.49
C GLY A 611 41.67 17.70 8.45
N GLN A 612 41.31 18.95 8.18
CA GLN A 612 40.50 19.35 7.04
C GLN A 612 41.43 19.74 5.88
N TRP A 613 41.18 19.19 4.71
CA TRP A 613 41.99 19.35 3.50
C TRP A 613 41.10 19.82 2.37
N ARG A 614 41.43 20.96 1.76
CA ARG A 614 40.58 21.53 0.72
C ARG A 614 40.93 20.87 -0.61
N GLN A 615 39.95 20.29 -1.29
CA GLN A 615 40.12 19.64 -2.58
C GLN A 615 39.18 20.28 -3.60
N GLU A 616 39.73 21.08 -4.52
CA GLU A 616 38.97 21.82 -5.53
C GLU A 616 39.03 21.22 -6.94
N GLN A 617 39.78 20.12 -7.16
CA GLN A 617 39.69 19.31 -8.39
C GLN A 617 39.57 17.81 -8.10
N LYS A 618 38.90 17.07 -8.99
CA LYS A 618 38.81 15.60 -8.95
C LYS A 618 40.22 14.99 -8.99
N ILE A 619 40.48 14.02 -8.12
CA ILE A 619 41.71 13.22 -8.22
C ILE A 619 41.47 12.11 -9.25
N LEU A 620 42.27 12.13 -10.32
CA LEU A 620 42.14 11.21 -11.44
C LEU A 620 43.49 10.99 -12.15
N THR A 621 43.54 10.10 -13.15
CA THR A 621 44.74 9.93 -13.98
C THR A 621 44.69 10.89 -15.17
N ASP A 622 45.75 11.66 -15.40
CA ASP A 622 45.86 12.48 -16.62
C ASP A 622 45.78 11.60 -17.87
N ASP A 623 44.88 11.89 -18.83
CA ASP A 623 44.74 11.07 -20.03
C ASP A 623 45.96 11.29 -20.95
N PRO A 624 46.90 10.33 -21.06
CA PRO A 624 48.14 10.55 -21.81
C PRO A 624 47.92 10.70 -23.32
N LEU A 625 46.69 10.44 -23.80
CA LEU A 625 46.33 10.50 -25.21
C LEU A 625 45.37 11.65 -25.54
N ASP A 626 44.93 12.45 -24.55
CA ASP A 626 43.99 13.57 -24.73
C ASP A 626 42.76 13.20 -25.61
N ARG A 627 42.14 12.04 -25.35
CA ARG A 627 41.17 11.40 -26.28
C ARG A 627 39.80 12.06 -26.32
N GLY A 628 39.49 12.96 -25.39
CA GLY A 628 38.18 13.55 -25.24
C GLY A 628 38.23 15.04 -24.89
N GLN A 629 37.06 15.66 -24.88
CA GLN A 629 36.91 17.04 -24.38
C GLN A 629 37.20 17.14 -22.89
N PHE A 630 36.89 16.08 -22.13
CA PHE A 630 37.08 16.00 -20.70
C PHE A 630 38.00 14.84 -20.36
N ASN A 631 38.77 14.98 -19.28
CA ASN A 631 39.56 13.89 -18.74
C ASN A 631 38.68 12.97 -17.88
N GLN A 632 38.59 11.72 -18.30
CA GLN A 632 37.68 10.70 -17.77
C GLN A 632 38.40 9.35 -17.61
N VAL A 633 39.70 9.42 -17.29
CA VAL A 633 40.56 8.28 -16.96
C VAL A 633 40.76 8.24 -15.45
N GLY A 634 40.21 7.21 -14.81
CA GLY A 634 40.26 7.06 -13.36
C GLY A 634 41.63 6.63 -12.84
N ILE A 635 41.82 6.75 -11.53
CA ILE A 635 42.97 6.17 -10.83
C ILE A 635 42.86 4.65 -10.81
N ARG A 636 44.01 3.98 -10.72
CA ARG A 636 44.10 2.52 -10.68
C ARG A 636 45.24 2.06 -9.79
N ASP A 637 45.09 0.88 -9.20
CA ASP A 637 46.11 0.28 -8.34
C ASP A 637 46.53 1.20 -7.18
N VAL A 638 45.56 1.94 -6.63
CA VAL A 638 45.81 2.95 -5.57
C VAL A 638 45.25 2.48 -4.23
N THR A 639 46.04 2.59 -3.17
CA THR A 639 45.59 2.48 -1.77
C THR A 639 45.69 3.84 -1.07
N ILE A 640 44.56 4.34 -0.56
CA ILE A 640 44.42 5.58 0.22
C ILE A 640 43.84 5.24 1.59
N ARG A 641 44.45 5.73 2.66
CA ARG A 641 43.96 5.55 4.04
C ARG A 641 43.95 6.87 4.80
N GLY A 642 42.89 7.11 5.55
CA GLY A 642 42.75 8.25 6.45
C GLY A 642 42.85 7.88 7.93
N ALA A 643 42.81 8.90 8.78
CA ALA A 643 42.86 8.78 10.24
C ALA A 643 41.51 8.43 10.89
N GLY A 644 40.47 8.16 10.10
CA GLY A 644 39.08 7.97 10.51
C GLY A 644 38.17 9.06 9.92
N MET A 645 36.91 8.71 9.63
CA MET A 645 35.93 9.62 9.00
C MET A 645 35.76 10.95 9.73
N TRP A 646 35.80 10.93 11.06
CA TRP A 646 35.71 12.12 11.91
C TRP A 646 36.97 13.00 11.89
N HIS A 647 38.10 12.47 11.41
CA HIS A 647 39.41 13.09 11.55
C HIS A 647 40.01 13.53 10.22
N SER A 648 39.89 12.74 9.16
CA SER A 648 40.47 13.05 7.83
C SER A 648 39.38 13.49 6.87
N GLN A 649 39.19 14.80 6.74
CA GLN A 649 38.07 15.39 6.02
C GLN A 649 38.55 16.11 4.76
N LEU A 650 38.11 15.65 3.59
CA LEU A 650 38.27 16.36 2.34
C LEU A 650 37.03 17.23 2.11
N TYR A 651 37.21 18.47 1.69
CA TYR A 651 36.08 19.37 1.43
C TYR A 651 36.34 20.30 0.25
N THR A 652 35.28 20.76 -0.42
CA THR A 652 35.35 21.81 -1.45
C THR A 652 34.47 23.00 -1.06
N LEU A 653 34.88 24.21 -1.44
CA LEU A 653 34.03 25.40 -1.32
C LEU A 653 33.45 25.84 -2.66
N THR A 654 34.05 25.39 -3.77
CA THR A 654 33.65 25.79 -5.12
C THR A 654 32.53 24.88 -5.62
N PRO A 655 31.35 25.41 -5.97
CA PRO A 655 30.31 24.63 -6.61
C PRO A 655 30.82 23.99 -7.91
N PRO A 656 30.45 22.75 -8.25
CA PRO A 656 31.05 22.05 -9.38
C PRO A 656 30.85 22.73 -10.74
N HIS A 657 29.72 23.40 -10.92
CA HIS A 657 29.43 24.19 -12.13
C HIS A 657 30.29 25.46 -12.26
N GLU A 658 30.93 25.93 -11.18
CA GLU A 658 31.82 27.10 -11.16
C GLU A 658 33.31 26.73 -11.15
N ALA A 659 33.65 25.45 -10.89
CA ALA A 659 35.02 25.03 -10.62
C ALA A 659 35.99 25.16 -11.81
N GLY A 660 35.47 25.16 -13.05
CA GLY A 660 36.27 25.33 -14.27
C GLY A 660 37.47 24.38 -14.35
N GLY A 661 37.23 23.11 -14.70
CA GLY A 661 38.26 22.07 -14.72
C GLY A 661 38.30 21.25 -16.01
N ILE A 662 39.18 20.25 -16.03
CA ILE A 662 39.32 19.29 -17.15
C ILE A 662 38.30 18.15 -17.08
N ASN A 663 37.59 17.99 -15.96
CA ASN A 663 36.66 16.89 -15.74
C ASN A 663 35.30 17.14 -16.40
N HIS A 664 34.51 16.09 -16.54
CA HIS A 664 33.14 16.24 -17.01
C HIS A 664 32.32 17.07 -15.99
N PRO A 665 31.52 18.07 -16.42
CA PRO A 665 30.75 18.93 -15.51
C PRO A 665 29.84 18.15 -14.54
N HIS A 666 29.16 17.10 -15.02
CA HIS A 666 28.35 16.20 -14.20
C HIS A 666 29.12 15.46 -13.08
N GLU A 667 30.40 15.12 -13.32
CA GLU A 667 31.24 14.42 -12.34
C GLU A 667 31.80 15.38 -11.27
N GLY A 668 31.98 16.65 -11.64
CA GLY A 668 32.38 17.73 -10.76
C GLY A 668 33.87 17.76 -10.40
N ASN A 669 34.19 18.47 -9.32
CA ASN A 669 35.53 18.95 -9.00
C ASN A 669 36.09 18.42 -7.67
N PHE A 670 35.50 17.40 -7.06
CA PHE A 670 35.98 16.85 -5.79
C PHE A 670 35.85 15.33 -5.76
N GLY A 671 36.50 14.69 -4.79
CA GLY A 671 36.56 13.24 -4.67
C GLY A 671 37.44 12.57 -5.74
N PHE A 672 37.08 11.37 -6.18
CA PHE A 672 37.98 10.49 -6.94
C PHE A 672 37.28 9.87 -8.16
N ASP A 673 37.97 9.89 -9.30
CA ASP A 673 37.60 9.08 -10.47
C ASP A 673 38.38 7.76 -10.43
N ILE A 674 37.72 6.61 -10.54
CA ILE A 674 38.28 5.29 -10.26
C ILE A 674 38.07 4.35 -11.45
N ASP A 675 39.16 3.75 -11.94
CA ASP A 675 39.12 2.77 -13.03
C ASP A 675 39.24 1.32 -12.55
N GLU A 676 40.12 1.01 -11.60
CA GLU A 676 40.43 -0.38 -11.22
C GLU A 676 41.20 -0.50 -9.90
N ASN A 677 41.09 -1.64 -9.21
CA ASN A 677 41.93 -2.08 -8.08
C ASN A 677 42.28 -0.95 -7.10
N THR A 678 41.29 -0.16 -6.71
CA THR A 678 41.48 0.98 -5.82
C THR A 678 40.91 0.69 -4.44
N GLN A 679 41.66 1.02 -3.40
CA GLN A 679 41.26 0.88 -2.02
C GLN A 679 41.27 2.24 -1.33
N ILE A 680 40.12 2.68 -0.83
CA ILE A 680 39.99 3.93 -0.08
C ILE A 680 39.35 3.63 1.27
N SER A 681 39.99 4.07 2.37
CA SER A 681 39.40 3.92 3.69
C SER A 681 39.57 5.08 4.64
N ASP A 682 38.65 5.18 5.59
CA ASP A 682 38.76 5.97 6.82
C ASP A 682 38.88 7.49 6.59
N ILE A 683 38.11 8.02 5.63
CA ILE A 683 38.05 9.45 5.27
C ILE A 683 36.61 9.97 5.20
N ALA A 684 36.45 11.29 5.23
CA ALA A 684 35.21 11.97 4.84
C ALA A 684 35.42 12.83 3.60
N ILE A 685 34.37 13.00 2.79
CA ILE A 685 34.33 13.83 1.58
C ILE A 685 33.07 14.70 1.67
N PHE A 686 33.25 16.00 1.83
CA PHE A 686 32.17 16.98 1.91
C PHE A 686 32.12 17.83 0.64
N GLY A 687 31.07 17.64 -0.15
CA GLY A 687 30.81 18.38 -1.37
C GLY A 687 30.30 19.80 -1.12
N SER A 688 30.17 20.56 -2.20
CA SER A 688 29.66 21.94 -2.20
C SER A 688 28.30 22.06 -2.89
N GLY A 689 27.64 20.94 -3.20
CA GLY A 689 26.39 20.91 -3.96
C GLY A 689 25.24 21.59 -3.22
N THR A 690 24.42 22.33 -3.96
CA THR A 690 23.21 23.01 -3.45
C THR A 690 21.95 22.64 -4.21
N ILE A 691 22.07 21.92 -5.32
CA ILE A 691 20.97 21.62 -6.25
C ILE A 691 21.33 20.49 -7.22
N ARG A 692 20.29 19.87 -7.81
CA ARG A 692 20.36 18.99 -8.97
C ARG A 692 19.69 19.66 -10.18
N GLY A 693 20.49 20.23 -11.07
CA GLY A 693 20.08 20.77 -12.36
C GLY A 693 19.40 22.14 -12.33
N GLY A 694 18.25 22.30 -11.67
CA GLY A 694 17.22 23.31 -12.03
C GLY A 694 17.65 24.75 -12.33
N ASP A 695 18.61 25.33 -11.61
CA ASP A 695 19.08 26.70 -11.83
C ASP A 695 20.10 26.81 -12.99
N GLY A 696 19.76 26.32 -14.19
CA GLY A 696 20.63 26.42 -15.37
C GLY A 696 21.51 25.19 -15.62
N ASN A 697 21.02 24.00 -15.27
CA ASN A 697 21.73 22.72 -15.30
C ASN A 697 22.95 22.65 -14.35
N HIS A 698 22.84 23.30 -13.19
CA HIS A 698 23.86 23.26 -12.14
C HIS A 698 23.81 21.92 -11.39
N GLU A 699 24.89 21.15 -11.40
CA GLU A 699 24.96 19.88 -10.68
C GLU A 699 25.93 19.94 -9.50
N GLY A 700 25.58 19.23 -8.42
CA GLY A 700 26.37 19.11 -7.20
C GLY A 700 27.57 18.15 -7.27
N GLY A 701 27.92 17.60 -8.44
CA GLY A 701 29.08 16.71 -8.64
C GLY A 701 28.93 15.32 -8.03
N VAL A 702 29.81 14.38 -8.37
CA VAL A 702 29.80 13.01 -7.84
C VAL A 702 31.00 12.84 -6.91
N ALA A 703 30.86 12.23 -5.73
CA ALA A 703 32.04 12.06 -4.86
C ALA A 703 32.99 10.97 -5.41
N LEU A 704 32.46 9.80 -5.76
CA LEU A 704 33.24 8.71 -6.37
C LEU A 704 32.60 8.26 -7.68
N ASN A 705 33.31 8.34 -8.80
CA ASN A 705 32.78 7.97 -10.10
C ASN A 705 33.80 7.20 -10.93
N GLY A 706 33.35 6.56 -12.01
CA GLY A 706 34.23 5.91 -12.97
C GLY A 706 33.83 4.47 -13.22
N ARG A 707 34.79 3.66 -13.65
CA ARG A 707 34.58 2.28 -14.12
C ARG A 707 34.66 1.24 -13.01
N PHE A 708 35.43 1.55 -11.95
CA PHE A 708 35.70 0.73 -10.77
C PHE A 708 36.43 -0.61 -11.03
N GLY A 709 36.22 -1.25 -12.17
CA GLY A 709 36.96 -2.44 -12.58
C GLY A 709 36.91 -3.56 -11.54
N LYS A 710 38.00 -4.31 -11.43
CA LYS A 710 38.14 -5.41 -10.48
C LYS A 710 38.81 -4.99 -9.19
N ASP A 711 38.50 -5.70 -8.11
CA ASP A 711 39.19 -5.62 -6.82
C ASP A 711 39.16 -4.23 -6.13
N THR A 712 38.26 -3.34 -6.57
CA THR A 712 38.04 -2.05 -5.91
C THR A 712 37.23 -2.23 -4.63
N LYS A 713 37.74 -1.69 -3.52
CA LYS A 713 37.14 -1.83 -2.19
C LYS A 713 37.18 -0.52 -1.42
N ILE A 714 36.03 0.01 -1.05
CA ILE A 714 35.92 1.30 -0.36
C ILE A 714 35.24 1.06 0.98
N SER A 715 35.87 1.51 2.06
CA SER A 715 35.42 1.19 3.41
C SER A 715 35.51 2.36 4.37
N ASN A 716 34.53 2.52 5.27
CA ASN A 716 34.53 3.61 6.25
C ASN A 716 34.72 4.99 5.60
N VAL A 717 33.93 5.29 4.56
CA VAL A 717 33.93 6.62 3.91
C VAL A 717 32.61 7.37 4.16
N TRP A 718 32.70 8.60 4.67
CA TRP A 718 31.56 9.49 4.92
C TRP A 718 31.45 10.49 3.77
N ILE A 719 30.32 10.54 3.07
CA ILE A 719 30.08 11.48 1.97
C ILE A 719 28.85 12.33 2.27
N GLU A 720 28.97 13.64 2.13
CA GLU A 720 27.82 14.57 2.15
C GLU A 720 27.87 15.62 1.04
N HIS A 721 26.69 16.20 0.75
CA HIS A 721 26.53 17.37 -0.11
C HIS A 721 27.09 17.23 -1.52
N ALA A 722 27.17 15.99 -2.01
CA ALA A 722 27.39 15.66 -3.41
C ALA A 722 26.04 15.57 -4.15
N ASN A 723 26.05 15.70 -5.48
CA ASN A 723 24.90 15.26 -6.28
C ASN A 723 24.69 13.77 -6.08
N VAL A 724 25.69 12.96 -6.44
CA VAL A 724 25.68 11.50 -6.24
C VAL A 724 26.82 11.10 -5.30
N GLY A 725 26.58 10.19 -4.37
CA GLY A 725 27.65 9.64 -3.53
C GLY A 725 28.62 8.82 -4.37
N VAL A 726 28.12 7.77 -5.03
CA VAL A 726 28.91 6.89 -5.90
C VAL A 726 28.16 6.56 -7.18
N TRP A 727 28.82 6.75 -8.33
CA TRP A 727 28.36 6.24 -9.63
C TRP A 727 29.38 5.22 -10.17
N ALA A 728 29.09 3.94 -9.97
CA ALA A 728 29.97 2.83 -10.37
C ALA A 728 29.53 2.26 -11.72
N GLY A 729 30.14 2.76 -12.79
CA GLY A 729 29.83 2.41 -14.16
C GLY A 729 30.12 3.59 -15.08
N ARG A 730 30.53 3.28 -16.31
CA ARG A 730 30.73 4.29 -17.35
C ARG A 730 30.28 3.73 -18.68
N ASP A 731 29.61 4.55 -19.48
CA ASP A 731 29.12 4.13 -20.79
C ASP A 731 30.24 3.67 -21.71
N PHE A 732 29.98 2.60 -22.47
CA PHE A 732 30.95 2.05 -23.42
C PHE A 732 31.42 3.09 -24.46
N THR A 733 30.55 4.02 -24.84
CA THR A 733 30.86 5.06 -25.82
C THR A 733 31.76 6.17 -25.30
N ASN A 734 32.04 6.22 -23.99
CA ASN A 734 32.93 7.25 -23.42
C ASN A 734 34.36 7.11 -23.94
N ILE A 735 35.04 6.02 -23.59
CA ILE A 735 36.37 5.64 -24.09
C ILE A 735 36.37 4.10 -24.24
N PRO A 736 36.03 3.56 -25.42
CA PRO A 736 35.82 2.13 -25.64
C PRO A 736 37.01 1.24 -25.27
N GLU A 737 38.24 1.73 -25.43
CA GLU A 737 39.47 0.99 -25.14
C GLU A 737 39.67 0.73 -23.63
N LEU A 738 39.00 1.53 -22.80
CA LEU A 738 39.05 1.42 -21.34
C LEU A 738 37.81 0.70 -20.78
N TRP A 739 36.99 0.03 -21.60
CA TRP A 739 35.84 -0.72 -21.11
C TRP A 739 36.23 -1.73 -20.02
N ASN A 740 35.82 -1.48 -18.78
CA ASN A 740 36.08 -2.33 -17.63
C ASN A 740 34.98 -2.15 -16.57
N PRO A 741 33.81 -2.79 -16.71
CA PRO A 741 32.73 -2.62 -15.75
C PRO A 741 33.16 -3.13 -14.36
N GLY A 742 32.52 -2.61 -13.30
CA GLY A 742 32.76 -3.06 -11.94
C GLY A 742 32.54 -4.57 -11.79
N ASP A 743 33.50 -5.29 -11.23
CA ASP A 743 33.40 -6.74 -11.00
C ASP A 743 34.02 -7.09 -9.64
N GLY A 744 33.17 -7.48 -8.69
CA GLY A 744 33.60 -7.72 -7.31
C GLY A 744 33.85 -6.43 -6.51
N VAL A 745 33.21 -5.32 -6.87
CA VAL A 745 33.35 -4.03 -6.17
C VAL A 745 32.68 -4.12 -4.80
N GLU A 746 33.36 -3.61 -3.77
CA GLU A 746 32.87 -3.68 -2.39
C GLU A 746 32.80 -2.29 -1.74
N PHE A 747 31.64 -1.95 -1.18
CA PHE A 747 31.44 -0.80 -0.32
C PHE A 747 30.98 -1.26 1.06
N THR A 748 31.66 -0.82 2.12
CA THR A 748 31.33 -1.22 3.49
C THR A 748 31.54 -0.12 4.52
N GLY A 749 30.69 -0.04 5.54
CA GLY A 749 30.82 1.00 6.56
C GLY A 749 30.64 2.41 6.03
N MET A 750 29.95 2.60 4.91
CA MET A 750 29.72 3.92 4.31
C MET A 750 28.74 4.72 5.16
N ARG A 751 28.93 6.05 5.21
CA ARG A 751 27.92 7.01 5.68
C ARG A 751 27.64 7.98 4.55
N ILE A 752 26.56 7.80 3.78
CA ILE A 752 26.23 8.68 2.65
C ILE A 752 24.98 9.46 3.00
N ARG A 753 25.13 10.78 3.18
CA ARG A 753 24.05 11.63 3.69
C ARG A 753 23.85 12.86 2.82
N ASN A 754 22.64 13.39 2.79
CA ASN A 754 22.34 14.70 2.19
C ASN A 754 22.82 14.84 0.72
N THR A 755 22.69 13.79 -0.10
CA THR A 755 22.99 13.84 -1.55
C THR A 755 21.82 14.43 -2.34
N TYR A 756 22.04 15.02 -3.52
CA TYR A 756 20.95 15.57 -4.36
C TYR A 756 20.35 14.60 -5.36
N ALA A 757 21.00 13.45 -5.52
CA ALA A 757 20.56 12.30 -6.29
C ALA A 757 20.96 11.03 -5.51
N ASP A 758 21.38 9.99 -6.21
CA ASP A 758 21.61 8.66 -5.68
C ASP A 758 22.69 8.61 -4.58
N GLY A 759 22.55 7.64 -3.67
CA GLY A 759 23.61 7.29 -2.73
C GLY A 759 24.72 6.49 -3.43
N ILE A 760 24.43 5.26 -3.84
CA ILE A 760 25.32 4.43 -4.67
C ILE A 760 24.52 3.79 -5.81
N ASN A 761 24.94 4.04 -7.05
CA ASN A 761 24.37 3.39 -8.23
C ASN A 761 25.40 2.45 -8.88
N PHE A 762 25.08 1.17 -8.95
CA PHE A 762 25.77 0.18 -9.77
C PHE A 762 25.19 0.22 -11.17
N ALA A 763 25.87 0.95 -12.04
CA ALA A 763 25.45 1.18 -13.41
C ALA A 763 26.26 0.31 -14.38
N ASN A 764 25.74 0.21 -15.61
CA ASN A 764 26.34 -0.58 -16.69
C ASN A 764 26.56 -2.04 -16.23
N GLY A 765 27.43 -2.81 -16.87
CA GLY A 765 27.63 -4.24 -16.57
C GLY A 765 28.28 -4.55 -15.21
N THR A 766 28.09 -3.71 -14.19
CA THR A 766 28.58 -3.92 -12.83
C THR A 766 27.99 -5.19 -12.24
N ARG A 767 28.85 -6.07 -11.73
CA ARG A 767 28.48 -7.44 -11.35
C ARG A 767 29.26 -7.94 -10.14
N ASN A 768 28.78 -9.01 -9.51
CA ASN A 768 29.39 -9.62 -8.32
C ASN A 768 29.68 -8.61 -7.19
N SER A 769 29.03 -7.45 -7.18
CA SER A 769 29.40 -6.30 -6.36
C SER A 769 28.49 -6.15 -5.16
N THR A 770 28.98 -5.56 -4.07
CA THR A 770 28.25 -5.52 -2.81
C THR A 770 28.35 -4.17 -2.12
N VAL A 771 27.22 -3.63 -1.66
CA VAL A 771 27.16 -2.61 -0.63
C VAL A 771 26.63 -3.22 0.65
N HIS A 772 27.38 -3.13 1.74
CA HIS A 772 26.93 -3.70 3.00
C HIS A 772 27.33 -2.91 4.23
N ASN A 773 26.65 -3.15 5.35
CA ASN A 773 26.92 -2.53 6.65
C ASN A 773 27.08 -1.01 6.57
N SER A 774 26.23 -0.36 5.76
CA SER A 774 26.35 1.06 5.43
C SER A 774 25.07 1.84 5.77
N SER A 775 25.22 3.11 6.09
CA SER A 775 24.15 4.03 6.46
C SER A 775 23.93 5.07 5.37
N PHE A 776 22.66 5.28 5.04
CA PHE A 776 22.20 6.27 4.08
C PHE A 776 21.12 7.12 4.75
N ARG A 777 21.22 8.45 4.65
CA ARG A 777 20.18 9.35 5.18
C ARG A 777 19.95 10.54 4.26
N ASN A 778 18.70 10.87 3.95
CA ASN A 778 18.37 12.08 3.19
C ASN A 778 18.99 12.12 1.77
N THR A 779 18.94 11.00 1.03
CA THR A 779 19.37 10.96 -0.38
C THR A 779 18.33 11.62 -1.29
N GLY A 780 18.78 12.27 -2.37
CA GLY A 780 17.93 13.04 -3.29
C GLY A 780 17.45 12.27 -4.51
N ASP A 781 17.73 10.97 -4.57
CA ASP A 781 17.17 9.93 -5.44
C ASP A 781 17.41 8.59 -4.74
N ASP A 782 17.41 7.48 -5.48
CA ASP A 782 17.65 6.13 -4.97
C ASP A 782 18.86 6.06 -4.02
N ALA A 783 18.65 5.66 -2.76
CA ALA A 783 19.79 5.54 -1.86
C ALA A 783 20.77 4.45 -2.33
N LEU A 784 20.25 3.35 -2.87
CA LEU A 784 21.00 2.30 -3.54
C LEU A 784 20.30 1.88 -4.83
N ALA A 785 21.03 1.79 -5.93
CA ALA A 785 20.46 1.36 -7.20
C ALA A 785 21.36 0.34 -7.92
N VAL A 786 20.73 -0.61 -8.61
CA VAL A 786 21.34 -1.31 -9.75
C VAL A 786 20.64 -0.83 -11.00
N TRP A 787 21.36 -0.15 -11.88
CA TRP A 787 20.87 0.14 -13.23
C TRP A 787 21.63 -0.69 -14.25
N SER A 788 21.03 -1.79 -14.71
CA SER A 788 21.59 -2.65 -15.75
C SER A 788 21.45 -1.98 -17.12
N SER A 789 22.08 -0.82 -17.30
CA SER A 789 22.08 0.01 -18.49
C SER A 789 22.50 -0.75 -19.75
N LYS A 790 21.90 -0.43 -20.89
CA LYS A 790 22.23 -1.02 -22.20
C LYS A 790 23.48 -0.44 -22.85
N TYR A 791 24.06 0.62 -22.29
CA TYR A 791 25.26 1.31 -22.81
C TYR A 791 26.54 0.56 -22.43
N VAL A 792 26.61 -0.69 -22.87
CA VAL A 792 27.67 -1.66 -22.58
C VAL A 792 28.31 -2.15 -23.88
N LYS A 793 29.45 -2.84 -23.80
CA LYS A 793 30.16 -3.34 -24.98
C LYS A 793 29.38 -4.44 -25.70
N ASP A 794 28.86 -5.42 -24.96
CA ASP A 794 28.00 -6.49 -25.50
C ASP A 794 26.80 -6.71 -24.59
N GLN A 795 25.60 -6.34 -25.05
CA GLN A 795 24.35 -6.45 -24.28
C GLN A 795 23.95 -7.89 -23.92
N SER A 796 24.57 -8.89 -24.53
CA SER A 796 24.34 -10.31 -24.22
C SER A 796 25.29 -10.87 -23.15
N VAL A 797 26.36 -10.12 -22.81
CA VAL A 797 27.43 -10.55 -21.90
C VAL A 797 27.62 -9.59 -20.72
N ASP A 798 27.46 -8.30 -20.95
CA ASP A 798 27.70 -7.23 -19.98
C ASP A 798 26.43 -6.77 -19.27
N ILE A 799 25.66 -7.74 -18.79
CA ILE A 799 24.44 -7.51 -18.02
C ILE A 799 24.82 -7.32 -16.55
N GLY A 800 24.18 -6.40 -15.83
CA GLY A 800 24.41 -6.26 -14.39
C GLY A 800 23.83 -7.45 -13.62
N HIS A 801 24.65 -8.16 -12.84
CA HIS A 801 24.20 -9.38 -12.16
C HIS A 801 24.96 -9.73 -10.88
N ASP A 802 24.37 -10.61 -10.06
CA ASP A 802 24.95 -11.09 -8.78
C ASP A 802 25.35 -9.94 -7.82
N ASN A 803 24.71 -8.77 -7.96
CA ASN A 803 24.95 -7.66 -7.06
C ASN A 803 24.13 -7.82 -5.78
N SER A 804 24.60 -7.22 -4.70
CA SER A 804 23.90 -7.33 -3.43
C SER A 804 23.98 -6.11 -2.52
N PHE A 805 22.84 -5.78 -1.93
CA PHE A 805 22.69 -4.75 -0.92
C PHE A 805 22.29 -5.41 0.39
N ARG A 806 23.23 -5.48 1.35
CA ARG A 806 23.05 -6.27 2.58
C ARG A 806 23.31 -5.50 3.86
N ASN A 807 22.47 -5.66 4.87
CA ASN A 807 22.69 -5.07 6.20
C ASN A 807 22.89 -3.54 6.14
N ASN A 808 22.09 -2.82 5.34
CA ASN A 808 22.17 -1.36 5.25
C ASN A 808 21.01 -0.70 6.01
N THR A 809 21.26 0.45 6.64
CA THR A 809 20.22 1.32 7.20
C THR A 809 20.01 2.50 6.28
N ILE A 810 18.80 2.67 5.76
CA ILE A 810 18.42 3.72 4.82
C ILE A 810 17.27 4.50 5.43
N GLN A 811 17.45 5.79 5.64
CA GLN A 811 16.46 6.64 6.28
C GLN A 811 16.18 7.85 5.40
N LEU A 812 14.92 8.25 5.33
CA LEU A 812 14.54 9.54 4.77
C LEU A 812 15.00 9.78 3.32
N PRO A 813 15.00 8.82 2.37
CA PRO A 813 15.16 9.19 0.96
C PRO A 813 14.12 10.26 0.60
N TRP A 814 14.63 11.45 0.27
CA TRP A 814 13.81 12.62 -0.03
C TRP A 814 13.04 12.41 -1.35
N ARG A 815 13.69 11.77 -2.32
CA ARG A 815 13.10 11.43 -3.60
C ARG A 815 13.46 10.01 -3.99
N ALA A 816 12.57 9.37 -4.75
CA ALA A 816 12.76 8.02 -5.27
C ALA A 816 12.93 6.99 -4.13
N ASN A 817 13.70 5.94 -4.36
CA ASN A 817 13.59 4.72 -3.56
C ASN A 817 14.60 4.67 -2.41
N GLY A 818 14.32 3.79 -1.44
CA GLY A 818 15.39 3.27 -0.61
C GLY A 818 16.37 2.43 -1.45
N ILE A 819 15.84 1.42 -2.14
CA ILE A 819 16.62 0.54 -3.01
C ILE A 819 15.88 0.30 -4.32
N ALA A 820 16.55 0.49 -5.46
CA ALA A 820 16.00 0.18 -6.77
C ALA A 820 16.85 -0.85 -7.53
N ILE A 821 16.17 -1.72 -8.30
CA ILE A 821 16.83 -2.55 -9.30
C ILE A 821 16.09 -2.34 -10.62
N TYR A 822 16.85 -1.95 -11.64
CA TYR A 822 16.41 -1.75 -13.00
C TYR A 822 17.09 -2.78 -13.91
N GLY A 823 16.43 -3.93 -14.11
CA GLY A 823 16.90 -5.03 -14.94
C GLY A 823 17.99 -5.89 -14.31
N GLY A 824 18.65 -6.72 -15.15
CA GLY A 824 19.72 -7.62 -14.71
C GLY A 824 19.24 -8.94 -14.11
N TYR A 825 20.14 -9.72 -13.50
CA TYR A 825 19.77 -11.02 -12.91
C TYR A 825 20.55 -11.37 -11.63
N ASP A 826 19.99 -12.28 -10.82
CA ASP A 826 20.62 -12.83 -9.60
C ASP A 826 21.01 -11.78 -8.53
N ASN A 827 20.39 -10.60 -8.59
CA ASN A 827 20.57 -9.50 -7.65
C ASN A 827 19.81 -9.74 -6.32
N ARG A 828 20.36 -9.25 -5.20
CA ARG A 828 19.84 -9.53 -3.85
C ARG A 828 19.73 -8.28 -2.96
N ILE A 829 18.61 -8.14 -2.27
CA ILE A 829 18.32 -7.08 -1.29
C ILE A 829 18.01 -7.77 0.05
N GLU A 830 18.99 -7.80 0.96
CA GLU A 830 18.94 -8.66 2.14
C GLU A 830 19.21 -7.91 3.46
N ASN A 831 18.42 -8.16 4.51
CA ASN A 831 18.67 -7.65 5.86
C ASN A 831 18.74 -6.11 5.99
N ASN A 832 18.11 -5.34 5.11
CA ASN A 832 18.15 -3.88 5.18
C ASN A 832 17.05 -3.36 6.12
N LEU A 833 17.31 -2.20 6.74
CA LEU A 833 16.32 -1.39 7.44
C LEU A 833 16.08 -0.14 6.62
N ILE A 834 14.85 0.07 6.14
CA ILE A 834 14.50 1.23 5.33
C ILE A 834 13.33 1.94 6.00
N SER A 835 13.47 3.24 6.25
CA SER A 835 12.38 4.02 6.82
C SER A 835 12.19 5.37 6.16
N ASP A 836 10.96 5.85 6.27
CA ASP A 836 10.59 7.24 6.04
C ASP A 836 10.86 7.76 4.62
N THR A 837 10.63 6.94 3.58
CA THR A 837 10.70 7.41 2.18
C THR A 837 9.63 8.46 1.90
N MET A 838 9.97 9.51 1.17
CA MET A 838 9.07 10.67 1.05
C MET A 838 7.96 10.48 -0.01
N ASN A 839 8.31 10.03 -1.21
CA ASN A 839 7.39 9.98 -2.34
C ASN A 839 7.34 8.65 -3.11
N TYR A 840 8.25 7.73 -2.80
CA TYR A 840 8.45 6.49 -3.55
C TYR A 840 8.61 5.30 -2.61
N PRO A 841 8.65 4.06 -3.15
CA PRO A 841 8.81 2.83 -2.38
C PRO A 841 10.09 2.78 -1.54
N ALA A 842 10.09 1.89 -0.55
CA ALA A 842 11.34 1.44 0.05
C ALA A 842 12.16 0.62 -0.95
N ILE A 843 11.49 -0.28 -1.69
CA ILE A 843 12.12 -1.15 -2.67
C ILE A 843 11.33 -1.11 -3.99
N MET A 844 12.02 -0.88 -5.10
CA MET A 844 11.41 -0.89 -6.43
C MET A 844 12.16 -1.82 -7.39
N LEU A 845 11.40 -2.66 -8.10
CA LEU A 845 11.89 -3.39 -9.27
C LEU A 845 11.18 -2.81 -10.50
N ALA A 846 11.91 -2.24 -11.45
CA ALA A 846 11.27 -1.55 -12.56
C ALA A 846 12.02 -1.62 -13.90
N THR A 847 11.29 -1.36 -14.98
CA THR A 847 11.83 -1.39 -16.35
C THR A 847 11.67 -0.06 -17.09
N ASP A 848 11.35 1.00 -16.35
CA ASP A 848 11.08 2.36 -16.85
C ASP A 848 12.33 3.21 -17.15
N HIS A 849 13.52 2.69 -16.89
CA HIS A 849 14.82 3.31 -17.23
C HIS A 849 15.56 2.60 -18.39
N ASP A 850 14.79 1.99 -19.31
CA ASP A 850 15.31 1.26 -20.48
C ASP A 850 16.48 0.29 -20.17
N PRO A 851 16.35 -0.59 -19.15
CA PRO A 851 17.43 -1.47 -18.75
C PRO A 851 17.52 -2.70 -19.66
N LEU A 852 18.65 -3.40 -19.59
CA LEU A 852 18.74 -4.78 -20.04
C LEU A 852 17.77 -5.65 -19.23
N PRO A 853 17.07 -6.62 -19.85
CA PRO A 853 15.92 -7.28 -19.23
C PRO A 853 16.24 -8.02 -17.92
N PHE A 854 15.24 -8.11 -17.05
CA PHE A 854 15.29 -9.02 -15.91
C PHE A 854 15.38 -10.48 -16.37
N SER A 855 16.23 -11.25 -15.71
CA SER A 855 16.25 -12.71 -15.79
C SER A 855 16.75 -13.31 -14.47
N GLY A 856 16.91 -14.63 -14.40
CA GLY A 856 17.36 -15.30 -13.16
C GLY A 856 16.41 -15.04 -11.97
N GLN A 857 16.98 -14.99 -10.77
CA GLN A 857 16.24 -14.69 -9.54
C GLN A 857 16.55 -13.26 -9.05
N THR A 858 15.53 -12.48 -8.69
CA THR A 858 15.73 -11.32 -7.81
C THR A 858 15.22 -11.65 -6.41
N LEU A 859 16.11 -11.58 -5.42
CA LEU A 859 15.79 -11.94 -4.03
C LEU A 859 15.64 -10.69 -3.16
N ILE A 860 14.46 -10.51 -2.56
CA ILE A 860 14.19 -9.53 -1.50
C ILE A 860 13.96 -10.32 -0.21
N ALA A 861 14.91 -10.31 0.71
CA ALA A 861 14.83 -11.14 1.90
C ALA A 861 15.12 -10.39 3.19
N ASN A 862 14.35 -10.67 4.23
CA ASN A 862 14.70 -10.29 5.60
C ASN A 862 14.79 -8.76 5.84
N ASN A 863 14.07 -7.94 5.07
CA ASN A 863 14.13 -6.48 5.19
C ASN A 863 13.07 -5.95 6.19
N GLY A 864 13.30 -4.79 6.78
CA GLY A 864 12.33 -4.08 7.63
C GLY A 864 12.02 -2.72 7.00
N LEU A 865 10.77 -2.50 6.62
CA LEU A 865 10.31 -1.32 5.90
C LEU A 865 9.30 -0.58 6.78
N TYR A 866 9.64 0.64 7.22
CA TYR A 866 8.85 1.40 8.19
C TYR A 866 8.47 2.75 7.63
N ARG A 867 7.17 3.04 7.53
CA ARG A 867 6.68 4.35 7.06
C ARG A 867 7.17 4.67 5.66
N THR A 868 7.12 3.70 4.76
CA THR A 868 7.59 3.82 3.38
C THR A 868 6.44 3.76 2.36
N GLY A 869 6.75 4.11 1.12
CA GLY A 869 5.77 4.45 0.10
C GLY A 869 5.39 5.93 0.17
N GLY A 870 4.71 6.43 -0.85
CA GLY A 870 4.36 7.84 -0.97
C GLY A 870 3.63 8.11 -2.28
N ALA A 871 3.44 9.38 -2.60
CA ALA A 871 2.83 9.79 -3.86
C ALA A 871 3.79 10.68 -4.66
N PHE A 872 3.70 10.60 -5.98
CA PHE A 872 4.50 11.42 -6.90
C PHE A 872 3.69 11.80 -8.14
N TRP A 873 4.22 12.71 -8.96
CA TRP A 873 3.57 13.27 -10.16
C TRP A 873 2.30 14.06 -9.81
N ASN A 874 2.45 15.19 -9.12
CA ASN A 874 1.36 15.95 -8.48
C ASN A 874 0.43 15.07 -7.61
N GLU A 875 1.01 14.05 -6.99
CA GLU A 875 0.29 13.07 -6.16
C GLU A 875 -0.69 12.17 -6.93
N ASP A 876 -0.69 12.22 -8.28
CA ASP A 876 -1.56 11.39 -9.12
C ASP A 876 -1.17 9.90 -9.09
N GLN A 877 0.06 9.58 -8.65
CA GLN A 877 0.54 8.21 -8.56
C GLN A 877 0.99 7.84 -7.15
N GLU A 878 0.29 6.86 -6.59
CA GLU A 878 0.56 6.28 -5.28
C GLU A 878 1.49 5.07 -5.40
N PHE A 879 2.42 4.94 -4.45
CA PHE A 879 3.40 3.87 -4.38
C PHE A 879 3.35 3.14 -3.04
N GLY A 880 3.34 1.81 -3.10
CA GLY A 880 3.46 0.96 -1.92
C GLY A 880 4.89 0.85 -1.40
N ALA A 881 5.07 0.21 -0.24
CA ALA A 881 6.40 0.01 0.38
C ALA A 881 7.34 -0.84 -0.49
N ILE A 882 6.82 -1.85 -1.18
CA ILE A 882 7.52 -2.56 -2.27
C ILE A 882 6.70 -2.42 -3.54
N THR A 883 7.30 -1.94 -4.63
CA THR A 883 6.60 -1.80 -5.92
C THR A 883 7.33 -2.54 -7.04
N LEU A 884 6.60 -3.34 -7.80
CA LEU A 884 7.06 -3.95 -9.03
C LEU A 884 6.39 -3.23 -10.21
N PHE A 885 7.19 -2.57 -11.05
CA PHE A 885 6.71 -1.77 -12.18
C PHE A 885 7.29 -2.23 -13.52
N PRO A 886 6.65 -3.22 -14.17
CA PRO A 886 7.06 -3.71 -15.48
C PRO A 886 6.56 -2.77 -16.60
N GLN A 887 7.14 -1.57 -16.73
CA GLN A 887 6.66 -0.55 -17.68
C GLN A 887 6.60 -1.05 -19.12
N ASN A 888 7.64 -1.72 -19.61
CA ASN A 888 7.73 -2.20 -21.00
C ASN A 888 8.29 -3.63 -21.11
N LEU A 889 9.07 -4.09 -20.14
CA LEU A 889 9.70 -5.41 -20.10
C LEU A 889 9.21 -6.22 -18.88
N PRO A 890 9.19 -7.57 -18.97
CA PRO A 890 8.77 -8.42 -17.85
C PRO A 890 9.78 -8.41 -16.69
N ILE A 891 9.28 -8.73 -15.49
CA ILE A 891 10.05 -8.89 -14.25
C ILE A 891 9.80 -10.31 -13.70
N PRO A 892 10.48 -11.35 -14.23
CA PRO A 892 10.35 -12.73 -13.74
C PRO A 892 11.23 -13.00 -12.51
N GLY A 893 10.99 -14.14 -11.85
CA GLY A 893 11.94 -14.72 -10.88
C GLY A 893 12.02 -13.99 -9.54
N VAL A 894 11.02 -13.20 -9.17
CA VAL A 894 11.01 -12.44 -7.92
C VAL A 894 10.64 -13.34 -6.73
N THR A 895 11.46 -13.31 -5.68
CA THR A 895 11.14 -13.89 -4.37
C THR A 895 11.22 -12.81 -3.30
N ILE A 896 10.13 -12.59 -2.59
CA ILE A 896 10.02 -11.71 -1.43
C ILE A 896 9.81 -12.60 -0.21
N ARG A 897 10.68 -12.51 0.80
CA ARG A 897 10.53 -13.32 2.02
C ARG A 897 11.03 -12.66 3.29
N ASP A 898 10.53 -13.13 4.43
CA ASP A 898 11.01 -12.78 5.77
C ASP A 898 10.99 -11.25 6.05
N THR A 899 10.16 -10.51 5.32
CA THR A 899 10.17 -9.05 5.29
C THR A 899 9.01 -8.50 6.13
N ASP A 900 9.30 -7.52 6.99
CA ASP A 900 8.28 -6.77 7.71
C ASP A 900 8.04 -5.44 7.02
N ILE A 901 6.78 -5.13 6.74
CA ILE A 901 6.30 -3.84 6.24
C ILE A 901 5.37 -3.29 7.31
N VAL A 902 5.69 -2.12 7.84
CA VAL A 902 4.95 -1.50 8.93
C VAL A 902 4.65 -0.06 8.59
N ASP A 903 3.38 0.32 8.75
CA ASP A 903 2.92 1.70 8.66
C ASP A 903 3.17 2.33 7.26
N SER A 904 2.96 1.55 6.19
CA SER A 904 3.14 2.04 4.81
C SER A 904 2.19 3.20 4.49
N THR A 905 2.66 4.18 3.71
CA THR A 905 1.86 5.36 3.36
C THR A 905 0.63 4.93 2.55
N TYR A 906 0.85 4.12 1.51
CA TYR A 906 -0.20 3.48 0.72
C TYR A 906 -0.12 1.97 0.91
N ASP A 907 0.10 1.20 -0.16
CA ASP A 907 0.09 -0.25 -0.12
C ASP A 907 1.31 -0.86 0.58
N GLY A 908 1.18 -2.10 1.05
CA GLY A 908 2.34 -2.89 1.46
C GLY A 908 3.17 -3.34 0.25
N ILE A 909 2.60 -4.21 -0.58
CA ILE A 909 3.22 -4.67 -1.84
C ILE A 909 2.33 -4.30 -3.02
N GLN A 910 2.88 -3.59 -3.99
CA GLN A 910 2.15 -3.09 -5.16
C GLN A 910 2.65 -3.73 -6.46
N PHE A 911 1.75 -4.38 -7.20
CA PHE A 911 1.96 -4.82 -8.58
C PHE A 911 1.41 -3.74 -9.51
N LYS A 912 2.29 -2.84 -9.95
CA LYS A 912 1.92 -1.64 -10.69
C LYS A 912 1.58 -1.96 -12.14
N THR A 913 0.64 -1.20 -12.71
CA THR A 913 0.23 -1.38 -14.10
C THR A 913 1.35 -1.03 -15.08
N GLY A 914 1.51 -1.83 -16.14
CA GLY A 914 2.57 -1.64 -17.14
C GLY A 914 2.46 -2.59 -18.35
N GLY A 915 3.37 -2.40 -19.30
CA GLY A 915 3.50 -3.13 -20.55
C GLY A 915 4.15 -4.52 -20.46
N GLY A 916 4.79 -4.86 -19.33
CA GLY A 916 5.39 -6.17 -19.07
C GLY A 916 4.58 -7.08 -18.13
N LEU A 917 5.08 -8.30 -17.93
CA LEU A 917 4.51 -9.34 -17.04
C LEU A 917 5.33 -9.48 -15.76
N MET A 918 4.68 -9.85 -14.66
CA MET A 918 5.33 -10.26 -13.41
C MET A 918 4.98 -11.72 -13.06
N PRO A 919 5.59 -12.71 -13.74
CA PRO A 919 5.24 -14.11 -13.54
C PRO A 919 5.89 -14.70 -12.28
N ASP A 920 5.14 -15.58 -11.61
CA ASP A 920 5.62 -16.49 -10.56
C ASP A 920 6.29 -15.80 -9.37
N VAL A 921 5.76 -14.64 -8.95
CA VAL A 921 6.26 -13.91 -7.78
C VAL A 921 5.96 -14.72 -6.51
N LYS A 922 6.98 -15.02 -5.71
CA LYS A 922 6.83 -15.76 -4.45
C LYS A 922 6.88 -14.81 -3.27
N ILE A 923 5.85 -14.83 -2.42
CA ILE A 923 5.78 -14.01 -1.20
C ILE A 923 5.67 -14.96 0.00
N GLN A 924 6.71 -15.01 0.83
CA GLN A 924 6.86 -16.06 1.86
C GLN A 924 7.23 -15.48 3.23
N ASN A 925 6.50 -15.80 4.30
CA ASN A 925 6.78 -15.31 5.65
C ASN A 925 6.92 -13.77 5.71
N VAL A 926 6.01 -13.07 5.04
CA VAL A 926 5.96 -11.60 5.00
C VAL A 926 4.89 -11.12 5.96
N ARG A 927 5.21 -10.11 6.78
CA ARG A 927 4.23 -9.41 7.60
C ARG A 927 4.03 -8.00 7.05
N ILE A 928 2.76 -7.64 6.86
CA ILE A 928 2.33 -6.30 6.50
C ILE A 928 1.39 -5.83 7.60
N ASP A 929 1.73 -4.75 8.27
CA ASP A 929 0.92 -4.21 9.35
C ASP A 929 0.73 -2.71 9.17
N THR A 930 -0.52 -2.29 9.04
CA THR A 930 -0.91 -0.89 8.81
C THR A 930 -0.48 -0.39 7.43
N SER A 931 -1.41 -0.44 6.49
CA SER A 931 -1.32 0.24 5.19
C SER A 931 -2.31 1.40 5.24
N ASN A 932 -1.82 2.61 5.52
CA ASN A 932 -2.67 3.73 5.96
C ASN A 932 -3.70 4.12 4.91
N ASN A 933 -3.24 4.23 3.65
CA ASN A 933 -4.06 4.71 2.54
C ASN A 933 -4.13 3.70 1.40
N GLY A 934 -3.94 2.41 1.68
CA GLY A 934 -3.96 1.37 0.65
C GLY A 934 -4.27 -0.02 1.18
N SER A 935 -3.95 -1.00 0.35
CA SER A 935 -4.14 -2.42 0.63
C SER A 935 -2.85 -3.05 1.18
N GLY A 936 -2.96 -4.19 1.86
CA GLY A 936 -1.77 -4.96 2.20
C GLY A 936 -0.99 -5.38 0.95
N ILE A 937 -1.71 -5.94 -0.02
CA ILE A 937 -1.19 -6.24 -1.37
C ILE A 937 -2.17 -5.69 -2.41
N LEU A 938 -1.67 -4.88 -3.35
CA LEU A 938 -2.45 -4.31 -4.46
C LEU A 938 -1.98 -4.89 -5.79
N ALA A 939 -2.91 -5.36 -6.61
CA ALA A 939 -2.70 -5.56 -8.05
C ALA A 939 -3.54 -4.56 -8.84
N MET A 940 -2.85 -3.61 -9.49
CA MET A 940 -3.51 -2.51 -10.21
C MET A 940 -4.25 -2.99 -11.45
N GLY A 941 -5.24 -2.19 -11.90
CA GLY A 941 -6.00 -2.43 -13.12
C GLY A 941 -5.09 -2.39 -14.34
N GLY A 942 -4.98 -3.53 -15.05
CA GLY A 942 -4.02 -3.74 -16.14
C GLY A 942 -2.73 -4.47 -15.77
N ALA A 943 -2.47 -4.73 -14.48
CA ALA A 943 -1.37 -5.60 -14.06
C ALA A 943 -1.56 -7.02 -14.59
N ARG A 944 -0.45 -7.70 -14.94
CA ARG A 944 -0.46 -9.05 -15.54
C ARG A 944 0.63 -9.92 -14.95
N GLY A 945 0.31 -11.18 -14.66
CA GLY A 945 1.22 -12.12 -14.01
C GLY A 945 0.55 -12.89 -12.89
N ASN A 946 1.34 -13.42 -11.96
CA ASN A 946 0.82 -14.10 -10.80
C ASN A 946 1.75 -13.99 -9.58
N ALA A 947 1.16 -14.12 -8.39
CA ALA A 947 1.89 -14.28 -7.14
C ALA A 947 1.34 -15.45 -6.31
N THR A 948 2.22 -16.09 -5.53
CA THR A 948 1.87 -17.11 -4.55
C THR A 948 2.23 -16.64 -3.15
N LEU A 949 1.26 -16.68 -2.24
CA LEU A 949 1.41 -16.31 -0.83
C LEU A 949 1.64 -17.58 0.01
N THR A 950 2.66 -17.56 0.88
CA THR A 950 2.93 -18.60 1.87
C THR A 950 3.27 -17.94 3.20
N ASP A 951 2.54 -18.26 4.27
CA ASP A 951 2.76 -17.69 5.61
C ASP A 951 2.79 -16.16 5.66
N VAL A 952 1.95 -15.51 4.85
CA VAL A 952 1.83 -14.05 4.82
C VAL A 952 0.81 -13.60 5.87
N THR A 953 1.18 -12.64 6.70
CA THR A 953 0.28 -12.02 7.70
C THR A 953 0.02 -10.58 7.31
N ILE A 954 -1.25 -10.19 7.21
CA ILE A 954 -1.63 -8.82 6.88
C ILE A 954 -2.63 -8.33 7.94
N THR A 955 -2.36 -7.17 8.51
CA THR A 955 -3.20 -6.53 9.54
C THR A 955 -3.35 -5.03 9.27
N ASN A 956 -4.49 -4.46 9.66
CA ASN A 956 -4.72 -3.01 9.72
C ASN A 956 -4.56 -2.23 8.39
N SER A 957 -4.74 -2.88 7.22
CA SER A 957 -4.76 -2.19 5.92
C SER A 957 -6.14 -1.60 5.61
N ARG A 958 -6.20 -0.33 5.20
CA ARG A 958 -7.44 0.42 4.95
C ARG A 958 -8.34 -0.27 3.93
N ASP A 959 -7.76 -0.65 2.79
CA ASP A 959 -8.52 -1.14 1.62
C ASP A 959 -8.61 -2.68 1.56
N GLY A 960 -8.17 -3.34 2.64
CA GLY A 960 -8.21 -4.78 2.81
C GLY A 960 -6.84 -5.45 2.64
N HIS A 961 -6.81 -6.76 2.86
CA HIS A 961 -5.55 -7.50 2.88
C HIS A 961 -4.98 -7.68 1.47
N VAL A 962 -5.84 -7.98 0.50
CA VAL A 962 -5.49 -8.16 -0.91
C VAL A 962 -6.56 -7.49 -1.75
N LEU A 963 -6.16 -6.57 -2.62
CA LEU A 963 -7.03 -5.92 -3.59
C LEU A 963 -6.52 -6.21 -5.00
N ILE A 964 -7.44 -6.67 -5.86
CA ILE A 964 -7.20 -6.82 -7.30
C ILE A 964 -8.19 -5.87 -7.97
N GLU A 965 -7.68 -4.81 -8.58
CA GLU A 965 -8.51 -3.79 -9.20
C GLU A 965 -9.21 -4.31 -10.47
N PRO A 966 -10.40 -3.78 -10.80
CA PRO A 966 -11.06 -4.08 -12.07
C PRO A 966 -10.13 -3.88 -13.27
N GLY A 967 -10.13 -4.85 -14.20
CA GLY A 967 -9.27 -4.82 -15.39
C GLY A 967 -7.87 -5.38 -15.17
N SER A 968 -7.48 -5.75 -13.96
CA SER A 968 -6.27 -6.55 -13.72
C SER A 968 -6.43 -7.97 -14.26
N GLN A 969 -5.38 -8.50 -14.90
CA GLN A 969 -5.26 -9.93 -15.23
C GLN A 969 -4.31 -10.64 -14.25
N PHE A 970 -3.81 -9.94 -13.25
CA PHE A 970 -2.92 -10.49 -12.25
C PHE A 970 -3.69 -11.44 -11.33
N THR A 971 -3.09 -12.58 -11.00
CA THR A 971 -3.70 -13.57 -10.12
C THR A 971 -2.89 -13.74 -8.85
N ILE A 972 -3.56 -13.88 -7.71
CA ILE A 972 -2.91 -14.13 -6.42
C ILE A 972 -3.48 -15.43 -5.87
N SER A 973 -2.59 -16.38 -5.57
CA SER A 973 -2.93 -17.66 -4.97
C SER A 973 -2.40 -17.76 -3.54
N GLY A 974 -3.10 -18.53 -2.69
CA GLY A 974 -2.89 -18.52 -1.24
C GLY A 974 -3.74 -17.46 -0.54
N THR A 975 -3.84 -17.54 0.79
CA THR A 975 -4.60 -16.59 1.62
C THR A 975 -3.73 -16.09 2.76
N PRO A 976 -3.69 -14.77 3.04
CA PRO A 976 -3.04 -14.26 4.23
C PRO A 976 -3.67 -14.84 5.49
N ASN A 977 -2.85 -15.16 6.49
CA ASN A 977 -3.30 -15.56 7.81
C ASN A 977 -4.15 -14.42 8.43
N GLY A 978 -5.35 -14.74 8.91
CA GLY A 978 -6.27 -13.78 9.54
C GLY A 978 -7.24 -13.03 8.60
N ALA A 979 -7.27 -13.32 7.29
CA ALA A 979 -8.18 -12.65 6.36
C ALA A 979 -9.65 -13.10 6.49
N ARG A 980 -10.55 -12.19 6.89
CA ARG A 980 -11.96 -12.22 6.44
C ARG A 980 -12.02 -11.45 5.11
N ALA A 981 -12.32 -12.13 4.00
CA ALA A 981 -12.55 -11.46 2.72
C ALA A 981 -13.81 -10.58 2.82
N LYS A 982 -13.68 -9.27 2.56
CA LYS A 982 -14.80 -8.43 2.11
C LYS A 982 -14.88 -8.60 0.59
N ARG A 983 -16.05 -9.00 0.09
CA ARG A 983 -16.37 -9.03 -1.35
C ARG A 983 -17.18 -7.81 -1.73
#